data_AF-A0A7V4KDZ0-F1
#
_entry.id   AF-A0A7V4KDZ0-F1
#
_cell.length_a   1.000
_cell.length_b   1.000
_cell.length_c   1.000
_cell.angle_alpha   90.00
_cell.angle_beta   90.00
_cell.angle_gamma   90.00
#
_symmetry.space_group_name_H-M   'P 1'
#
loop_
_entity.id
_entity.type
_entity.pdbx_description
1 polymer ?
#
loop_
_entity_poly.entity_id
_entity_poly.type
_entity_poly.pdbx_seq_one_letter_code
_entity_poly.pdbx_strand_id
1 'polypeptide(L)'
;MRKLYLIFLVVLIGLFLSSCGLKLPSKAPEKVKIQYTKYLEFPITTLDLKVSDFVDSLLQENIGGLSVVKGNPISINYATSIEYSPGTFLQEIENSIKTELQSFGQSFEYRVDSSYFLSAVSGQIVLPTVQQIQQSISVDAVDIGSFTIAENLSIPVTNGTNVIELPSSVLNSLIFSEANLKSVDVQFAISGVSASNAFLIVDGTTYQITVNGTKNLSNVMIKKSSNIKLKFDSSSTGLAQVTLKFLNQKVDYFKDLDTTQLSAGKISINVTQNIPITSGSWKLALDGNVDLNLNILGFSGNISQSYTAKSGTTTIGSGSSSNLTCDIEFDGTTLFTVGDSIILDGLVELSGTVSADLRVPPSITITPNVNVTKIENYPLSVTVPLPSNVHSVSFTSDSGYMLLKVNGVTLTAVSGTFGSNNLSLSGGIVLPFGGISLPSTINAQISGDVSSNEISYELELPEDQTIKIENAQITGISMDPVTINEPVPSTVKDFANSVKATIKVKLNYDVTNVSGVSVDIDSNIFDTGNGTYNLSGAGTIVLSSVDKVFDFSTFTNFTMTITPIVPSAVTVSNVDIREGVKLVIQPVVEEFSISEVELKGQSFEQDFGTLINFGDIFKDDFAFVKDLDLSVDATVTFNITEATVPATVTLNVSGNEVKVSKGQKVNIGDIIEELINEGAPLSLSVSIETGTGTLTKDSLITASLEFALPLSASTGENEILIKSGTVDLSTLNDIKDILDNAKLKFGYYSNTTGLQAVLKLGGNDGISVLIGVSSPIVEIKKEHIEAISDDDVPYEILLPANSTVSLNYDGKLSIAPYIAVDLKVATEVRLGN
;
A
#
# COMPACT_ATOMS: atom_id res chain seq x y z
N MET A 1 11.95 22.27 82.69
CA MET A 1 11.24 23.43 83.28
C MET A 1 10.37 23.10 84.50
N ARG A 2 10.16 21.80 84.81
CA ARG A 2 9.54 21.27 86.06
C ARG A 2 10.15 21.73 87.40
N LYS A 3 11.25 22.50 87.44
CA LYS A 3 11.89 22.97 88.70
C LYS A 3 11.46 24.38 89.15
N LEU A 4 10.93 25.25 88.26
CA LEU A 4 10.56 26.63 88.62
C LEU A 4 9.13 26.73 89.19
N TYR A 5 8.20 25.92 88.66
CA TYR A 5 6.84 25.78 89.21
C TYR A 5 6.84 25.26 90.65
N LEU A 6 7.84 24.45 91.02
CA LEU A 6 7.95 23.86 92.34
C LEU A 6 8.29 24.91 93.41
N ILE A 7 8.98 26.00 93.03
CA ILE A 7 9.25 27.13 93.92
C ILE A 7 7.99 28.01 94.08
N PHE A 8 7.21 28.23 93.02
CA PHE A 8 5.95 28.98 93.11
C PHE A 8 4.92 28.25 93.97
N LEU A 9 4.91 26.91 93.89
CA LEU A 9 4.14 26.05 94.78
C LEU A 9 4.58 26.23 96.25
N VAL A 10 5.89 26.26 96.54
CA VAL A 10 6.42 26.46 97.90
C VAL A 10 6.07 27.84 98.46
N VAL A 11 6.09 28.89 97.65
CA VAL A 11 5.71 30.25 98.09
C VAL A 11 4.20 30.36 98.36
N LEU A 12 3.36 29.78 97.50
CA LEU A 12 1.91 29.80 97.72
C LEU A 12 1.53 28.98 98.96
N ILE A 13 2.16 27.81 99.13
CA ILE A 13 2.03 26.99 100.35
C ILE A 13 2.51 27.79 101.57
N GLY A 14 3.55 28.61 101.45
CA GLY A 14 4.01 29.52 102.52
C GLY A 14 3.02 30.65 102.84
N LEU A 15 2.36 31.23 101.84
CA LEU A 15 1.33 32.27 102.02
C LEU A 15 0.06 31.73 102.67
N PHE A 16 -0.33 30.50 102.34
CA PHE A 16 -1.45 29.83 103.00
C PHE A 16 -1.20 29.53 104.48
N LEU A 17 0.05 29.61 104.96
CA LEU A 17 0.42 29.32 106.35
C LEU A 17 0.52 30.54 107.28
N SER A 18 0.40 31.80 106.81
CA SER A 18 0.75 32.99 107.61
C SER A 18 -0.34 34.08 107.80
N SER A 19 -1.59 33.87 107.40
CA SER A 19 -2.65 34.88 107.63
C SER A 19 -4.02 34.25 107.95
N CYS A 20 -4.41 34.36 109.22
CA CYS A 20 -5.69 34.02 109.83
C CYS A 20 -6.08 32.53 109.92
N GLY A 21 -5.80 31.97 111.11
CA GLY A 21 -6.91 31.42 111.90
C GLY A 21 -7.13 29.92 111.88
N LEU A 22 -6.10 29.09 111.68
CA LEU A 22 -6.21 27.67 112.04
C LEU A 22 -5.97 27.49 113.55
N LYS A 23 -7.05 27.61 114.32
CA LYS A 23 -7.15 26.87 115.60
C LYS A 23 -7.36 25.41 115.24
N LEU A 24 -6.29 24.62 115.32
CA LEU A 24 -6.35 23.16 115.29
C LEU A 24 -7.36 22.67 116.34
N PRO A 25 -8.51 22.10 115.94
CA PRO A 25 -9.42 21.43 116.85
C PRO A 25 -8.82 20.06 117.16
N SER A 26 -8.87 19.70 118.44
CA SER A 26 -8.25 18.50 119.01
C SER A 26 -8.92 17.16 118.63
N LYS A 27 -9.70 17.11 117.54
CA LYS A 27 -10.31 15.88 116.98
C LYS A 27 -10.49 15.99 115.46
N ALA A 28 -10.21 14.90 114.74
CA ALA A 28 -10.39 14.80 113.29
C ALA A 28 -11.89 14.92 112.90
N PRO A 29 -12.24 15.55 111.76
CA PRO A 29 -13.62 15.65 111.29
C PRO A 29 -14.11 14.30 110.76
N GLU A 30 -15.31 13.88 111.19
CA GLU A 30 -15.95 12.60 110.82
C GLU A 30 -16.37 12.49 109.33
N LYS A 31 -16.26 13.58 108.54
CA LYS A 31 -16.72 13.62 107.12
C LYS A 31 -15.89 14.52 106.21
N VAL A 32 -15.61 14.07 104.98
CA VAL A 32 -15.02 14.85 103.87
C VAL A 32 -15.86 14.67 102.60
N LYS A 33 -16.13 15.75 101.85
CA LYS A 33 -16.89 15.71 100.58
C LYS A 33 -15.94 15.92 99.40
N ILE A 34 -15.95 15.01 98.41
CA ILE A 34 -15.13 15.09 97.18
C ILE A 34 -16.07 15.20 95.96
N GLN A 35 -15.74 16.08 95.00
CA GLN A 35 -16.57 16.37 93.83
C GLN A 35 -15.79 16.09 92.53
N TYR A 36 -16.36 15.28 91.62
CA TYR A 36 -15.79 14.95 90.30
C TYR A 36 -16.71 15.43 89.18
N THR A 37 -16.12 15.90 88.06
CA THR A 37 -16.86 16.31 86.86
C THR A 37 -16.44 15.52 85.61
N LYS A 38 -17.39 14.96 84.83
CA LYS A 38 -17.15 14.21 83.57
C LYS A 38 -18.05 14.73 82.43
N TYR A 39 -17.49 14.83 81.22
CA TYR A 39 -18.18 15.32 80.02
C TYR A 39 -18.49 14.18 79.04
N LEU A 40 -19.72 14.13 78.50
CA LEU A 40 -20.20 13.12 77.54
C LEU A 40 -20.83 13.80 76.31
N GLU A 41 -20.68 13.18 75.12
CA GLU A 41 -21.22 13.68 73.84
C GLU A 41 -22.05 12.58 73.16
N PHE A 42 -23.26 12.93 72.69
CA PHE A 42 -24.19 12.03 71.99
C PHE A 42 -24.53 12.61 70.61
N PRO A 43 -23.90 12.14 69.52
CA PRO A 43 -24.14 12.63 68.16
C PRO A 43 -25.57 12.37 67.67
N ILE A 44 -26.17 13.30 66.93
CA ILE A 44 -27.52 13.14 66.35
C ILE A 44 -27.46 12.78 64.87
N THR A 45 -26.89 13.65 64.02
CA THR A 45 -26.79 13.42 62.58
C THR A 45 -25.68 14.28 61.97
N THR A 46 -25.41 14.07 60.68
CA THR A 46 -24.55 14.90 59.85
C THR A 46 -25.31 15.33 58.59
N LEU A 47 -25.33 16.64 58.32
CA LEU A 47 -25.75 17.21 57.05
C LEU A 47 -24.53 17.90 56.42
N ASP A 48 -24.26 17.64 55.14
CA ASP A 48 -23.20 18.30 54.36
C ASP A 48 -23.72 18.68 52.97
N LEU A 49 -24.59 19.69 52.93
CA LEU A 49 -25.15 20.21 51.70
C LEU A 49 -24.17 21.22 51.09
N LYS A 50 -23.63 20.92 49.91
CA LYS A 50 -22.74 21.81 49.14
C LYS A 50 -23.35 22.06 47.77
N VAL A 51 -23.69 23.31 47.50
CA VAL A 51 -24.33 23.70 46.24
C VAL A 51 -23.37 23.53 45.05
N SER A 52 -22.06 23.71 45.28
CA SER A 52 -21.02 23.40 44.30
C SER A 52 -21.07 21.96 43.81
N ASP A 53 -21.29 21.00 44.71
CA ASP A 53 -21.26 19.57 44.39
C ASP A 53 -22.44 19.20 43.49
N PHE A 54 -23.61 19.78 43.75
CA PHE A 54 -24.78 19.68 42.89
C PHE A 54 -24.55 20.30 41.50
N VAL A 55 -24.06 21.54 41.44
CA VAL A 55 -23.83 22.24 40.15
C VAL A 55 -22.76 21.56 39.30
N ASP A 56 -21.66 21.14 39.91
CA ASP A 56 -20.56 20.49 39.19
C ASP A 56 -20.96 19.08 38.74
N SER A 57 -21.84 18.37 39.47
CA SER A 57 -22.46 17.12 39.00
C SER A 57 -23.34 17.35 37.78
N LEU A 58 -24.20 18.38 37.80
CA LEU A 58 -25.09 18.70 36.68
C LEU A 58 -24.32 19.06 35.39
N LEU A 59 -23.21 19.80 35.52
CA LEU A 59 -22.35 20.15 34.38
C LEU A 59 -21.60 18.94 33.77
N GLN A 60 -21.42 17.86 34.51
CA GLN A 60 -20.76 16.64 34.01
C GLN A 60 -21.66 15.78 33.12
N GLU A 61 -22.99 15.89 33.24
CA GLU A 61 -23.94 15.07 32.47
C GLU A 61 -24.03 15.47 30.96
N ASN A 62 -23.41 16.60 30.56
CA ASN A 62 -23.30 17.08 29.18
C ASN A 62 -24.63 17.05 28.37
N ILE A 63 -25.71 17.55 29.00
CA ILE A 63 -27.03 17.65 28.38
C ILE A 63 -27.02 18.79 27.35
N GLY A 64 -27.26 18.47 26.07
CA GLY A 64 -27.25 19.44 24.97
C GLY A 64 -28.27 20.56 25.18
N GLY A 65 -27.82 21.82 25.07
CA GLY A 65 -28.68 23.00 25.29
C GLY A 65 -28.78 23.46 26.75
N LEU A 66 -28.35 22.65 27.73
CA LEU A 66 -28.35 23.00 29.15
C LEU A 66 -27.09 23.79 29.54
N SER A 67 -27.25 24.81 30.37
CA SER A 67 -26.15 25.57 30.95
C SER A 67 -26.48 26.04 32.37
N VAL A 68 -25.46 26.30 33.19
CA VAL A 68 -25.64 26.80 34.57
C VAL A 68 -24.96 28.14 34.74
N VAL A 69 -25.72 29.15 35.14
CA VAL A 69 -25.19 30.48 35.51
C VAL A 69 -24.90 30.47 37.02
N LYS A 70 -23.62 30.51 37.38
CA LYS A 70 -23.12 30.58 38.77
C LYS A 70 -23.33 31.98 39.37
N GLY A 71 -24.60 32.41 39.47
CA GLY A 71 -25.02 33.66 40.11
C GLY A 71 -25.35 33.49 41.60
N ASN A 72 -25.88 34.57 42.18
CA ASN A 72 -26.49 34.56 43.52
C ASN A 72 -27.96 35.03 43.41
N PRO A 73 -28.95 34.13 43.24
CA PRO A 73 -28.87 32.66 43.22
C PRO A 73 -28.31 32.08 41.91
N ILE A 74 -28.01 30.78 41.89
CA ILE A 74 -27.71 30.02 40.67
C ILE A 74 -28.96 29.94 39.78
N SER A 75 -28.76 29.89 38.46
CA SER A 75 -29.84 29.63 37.49
C SER A 75 -29.45 28.52 36.51
N ILE A 76 -30.35 27.56 36.32
CA ILE A 76 -30.25 26.49 35.31
C ILE A 76 -31.00 26.95 34.07
N ASN A 77 -30.30 27.06 32.94
CA ASN A 77 -30.86 27.52 31.67
C ASN A 77 -30.85 26.38 30.64
N TYR A 78 -31.84 26.37 29.75
CA TYR A 78 -31.92 25.44 28.63
C TYR A 78 -32.39 26.16 27.36
N ALA A 79 -31.81 25.82 26.19
CA ALA A 79 -32.23 26.35 24.90
C ALA A 79 -32.10 25.33 23.76
N THR A 80 -33.12 25.24 22.89
CA THR A 80 -33.13 24.41 21.68
C THR A 80 -33.97 25.02 20.55
N SER A 81 -33.63 24.77 19.28
CA SER A 81 -34.37 25.29 18.11
C SER A 81 -34.39 24.34 16.90
N ILE A 82 -35.37 24.54 16.01
CA ILE A 82 -35.59 23.80 14.76
C ILE A 82 -35.70 24.83 13.63
N GLU A 83 -35.04 24.57 12.50
CA GLU A 83 -35.03 25.46 11.33
C GLU A 83 -35.37 24.70 10.04
N TYR A 84 -36.27 25.25 9.23
CA TYR A 84 -36.62 24.72 7.91
C TYR A 84 -36.53 25.82 6.84
N SER A 85 -35.87 25.53 5.70
CA SER A 85 -35.76 26.43 4.54
C SER A 85 -36.03 25.72 3.20
N PRO A 86 -36.59 26.40 2.19
CA PRO A 86 -36.85 25.82 0.86
C PRO A 86 -35.61 25.50 0.01
N GLY A 87 -34.43 26.01 0.37
CA GLY A 87 -33.24 25.93 -0.48
C GLY A 87 -32.74 24.51 -0.77
N THR A 88 -33.06 23.54 0.08
CA THR A 88 -32.64 22.13 -0.04
C THR A 88 -33.72 21.22 -0.63
N PHE A 89 -34.86 21.77 -1.05
CA PHE A 89 -36.06 20.99 -1.36
C PHE A 89 -35.90 20.00 -2.52
N LEU A 90 -35.01 20.27 -3.49
CA LEU A 90 -34.66 19.35 -4.60
C LEU A 90 -33.20 18.89 -4.58
N GLN A 91 -32.54 18.90 -3.42
CA GLN A 91 -31.11 18.65 -3.33
C GLN A 91 -30.69 17.25 -3.83
N GLU A 92 -31.52 16.23 -3.66
CA GLU A 92 -31.26 14.89 -4.21
C GLU A 92 -31.23 14.89 -5.74
N ILE A 93 -32.13 15.64 -6.37
CA ILE A 93 -32.22 15.76 -7.83
C ILE A 93 -31.02 16.55 -8.36
N GLU A 94 -30.63 17.64 -7.67
CA GLU A 94 -29.42 18.40 -7.99
C GLU A 94 -28.19 17.50 -7.99
N ASN A 95 -28.03 16.65 -6.97
CA ASN A 95 -26.90 15.75 -6.85
C ASN A 95 -26.88 14.66 -7.94
N SER A 96 -28.04 14.11 -8.30
CA SER A 96 -28.12 13.14 -9.41
C SER A 96 -27.73 13.79 -10.74
N ILE A 97 -28.28 14.98 -11.05
CA ILE A 97 -27.94 15.73 -12.28
C ILE A 97 -26.43 16.01 -12.34
N LYS A 98 -25.81 16.44 -11.24
CA LYS A 98 -24.35 16.65 -11.18
C LYS A 98 -23.56 15.38 -11.46
N THR A 99 -23.98 14.25 -10.88
CA THR A 99 -23.29 12.96 -10.99
C THR A 99 -23.35 12.42 -12.42
N GLU A 100 -24.54 12.41 -13.02
CA GLU A 100 -24.74 11.91 -14.39
C GLU A 100 -24.03 12.79 -15.43
N LEU A 101 -24.05 14.12 -15.25
CA LEU A 101 -23.28 15.02 -16.09
C LEU A 101 -21.76 14.76 -15.94
N GLN A 102 -21.24 14.58 -14.73
CA GLN A 102 -19.82 14.24 -14.57
C GLN A 102 -19.44 12.93 -15.26
N SER A 103 -20.30 11.91 -15.18
CA SER A 103 -20.14 10.64 -15.90
C SER A 103 -20.05 10.86 -17.41
N PHE A 104 -20.94 11.69 -17.98
CA PHE A 104 -20.90 12.10 -19.39
C PHE A 104 -19.57 12.73 -19.79
N GLY A 105 -19.05 13.64 -18.95
CA GLY A 105 -17.79 14.32 -19.27
C GLY A 105 -16.60 13.38 -19.37
N GLN A 106 -16.61 12.29 -18.58
CA GLN A 106 -15.57 11.26 -18.63
C GLN A 106 -15.74 10.32 -19.84
N SER A 107 -16.96 10.07 -20.29
CA SER A 107 -17.22 9.23 -21.47
C SER A 107 -16.99 9.96 -22.79
N PHE A 108 -17.07 11.29 -22.80
CA PHE A 108 -16.75 12.15 -23.95
C PHE A 108 -15.32 12.70 -23.85
N GLU A 109 -14.32 11.83 -23.72
CA GLU A 109 -12.91 12.19 -23.95
C GLU A 109 -12.26 11.22 -24.92
N TYR A 110 -11.82 11.74 -26.07
CA TYR A 110 -11.02 11.00 -27.03
C TYR A 110 -9.85 11.85 -27.52
N ARG A 111 -8.65 11.27 -27.46
CA ARG A 111 -7.40 11.88 -27.91
C ARG A 111 -6.58 10.89 -28.73
N VAL A 112 -6.07 11.34 -29.87
CA VAL A 112 -5.01 10.64 -30.61
C VAL A 112 -3.75 11.49 -30.49
N ASP A 113 -2.78 11.02 -29.71
CA ASP A 113 -1.47 11.66 -29.54
C ASP A 113 -0.39 10.89 -30.32
N SER A 114 0.55 11.65 -30.89
CA SER A 114 1.79 11.21 -31.52
C SER A 114 2.61 10.19 -30.72
N SER A 115 2.48 10.17 -29.39
CA SER A 115 3.13 9.20 -28.49
C SER A 115 2.88 7.74 -28.88
N TYR A 116 1.75 7.45 -29.55
CA TYR A 116 1.49 6.12 -30.09
C TYR A 116 2.61 5.67 -31.04
N PHE A 117 2.99 6.50 -32.02
CA PHE A 117 4.02 6.14 -33.01
C PHE A 117 5.41 5.99 -32.37
N LEU A 118 5.71 6.84 -31.38
CA LEU A 118 6.95 6.76 -30.61
C LEU A 118 7.04 5.44 -29.83
N SER A 119 5.94 5.05 -29.18
CA SER A 119 5.89 3.81 -28.40
C SER A 119 5.86 2.54 -29.27
N ALA A 120 5.29 2.62 -30.48
CA ALA A 120 5.09 1.46 -31.34
C ALA A 120 6.34 1.02 -32.11
N VAL A 121 7.34 1.89 -32.25
CA VAL A 121 8.56 1.62 -33.03
C VAL A 121 9.77 1.63 -32.11
N SER A 122 9.92 0.54 -31.36
CA SER A 122 11.10 0.24 -30.55
C SER A 122 11.45 -1.25 -30.63
N GLY A 123 12.71 -1.60 -30.37
CA GLY A 123 13.13 -3.00 -30.40
C GLY A 123 14.61 -3.22 -30.08
N GLN A 124 14.99 -4.50 -30.06
CA GLN A 124 16.35 -4.97 -29.79
C GLN A 124 16.78 -5.95 -30.87
N ILE A 125 18.06 -5.89 -31.21
CA ILE A 125 18.74 -6.73 -32.18
C ILE A 125 19.92 -7.37 -31.46
N VAL A 126 19.94 -8.70 -31.41
CA VAL A 126 21.06 -9.46 -30.85
C VAL A 126 22.01 -9.81 -31.98
N LEU A 127 23.26 -9.35 -31.89
CA LEU A 127 24.30 -9.70 -32.85
C LEU A 127 24.70 -11.17 -32.71
N PRO A 128 25.21 -11.82 -33.78
CA PRO A 128 25.52 -13.25 -33.76
C PRO A 128 26.54 -13.61 -32.68
N THR A 129 26.26 -14.67 -31.92
CA THR A 129 27.22 -15.30 -31.00
C THR A 129 27.79 -16.55 -31.62
N VAL A 130 29.11 -16.75 -31.50
CA VAL A 130 29.78 -17.96 -31.99
C VAL A 130 29.86 -18.97 -30.85
N GLN A 131 29.26 -20.16 -31.02
CA GLN A 131 29.21 -21.18 -29.97
C GLN A 131 30.48 -22.04 -29.94
N GLN A 132 30.76 -22.65 -28.79
CA GLN A 132 31.80 -23.68 -28.65
C GLN A 132 31.43 -24.93 -29.44
N ILE A 133 32.40 -25.52 -30.14
CA ILE A 133 32.18 -26.71 -30.98
C ILE A 133 33.36 -27.67 -30.83
N GLN A 134 33.08 -28.97 -30.84
CA GLN A 134 34.09 -30.01 -30.92
C GLN A 134 33.99 -30.71 -32.27
N GLN A 135 35.12 -30.86 -32.97
CA GLN A 135 35.19 -31.46 -34.29
C GLN A 135 36.30 -32.51 -34.35
N SER A 136 36.11 -33.57 -35.14
CA SER A 136 37.12 -34.60 -35.36
C SER A 136 38.07 -34.21 -36.50
N ILE A 137 39.33 -34.61 -36.40
CA ILE A 137 40.36 -34.37 -37.40
C ILE A 137 40.65 -35.68 -38.12
N SER A 138 40.53 -35.67 -39.44
CA SER A 138 40.95 -36.82 -40.26
C SER A 138 42.47 -36.88 -40.31
N VAL A 139 43.05 -38.01 -39.91
CA VAL A 139 44.50 -38.22 -39.90
C VAL A 139 44.82 -39.51 -40.64
N ASP A 140 45.74 -39.42 -41.61
CA ASP A 140 46.27 -40.59 -42.29
C ASP A 140 47.22 -41.38 -41.38
N ALA A 141 47.36 -42.67 -41.66
CA ALA A 141 48.37 -43.48 -40.96
C ALA A 141 49.78 -42.98 -41.30
N VAL A 142 50.62 -42.91 -40.27
CA VAL A 142 51.98 -42.36 -40.33
C VAL A 142 52.89 -43.34 -41.05
N ASP A 143 53.53 -42.90 -42.13
CA ASP A 143 54.55 -43.69 -42.83
C ASP A 143 55.85 -43.68 -42.02
N ILE A 144 56.34 -44.86 -41.67
CA ILE A 144 57.58 -45.05 -40.90
C ILE A 144 58.69 -45.73 -41.70
N GLY A 145 58.53 -45.83 -43.02
CA GLY A 145 59.51 -46.41 -43.92
C GLY A 145 59.61 -47.94 -43.83
N SER A 146 60.76 -48.48 -44.25
CA SER A 146 61.00 -49.92 -44.34
C SER A 146 61.94 -50.41 -43.25
N PHE A 147 61.71 -51.62 -42.77
CA PHE A 147 62.46 -52.27 -41.71
C PHE A 147 62.87 -53.69 -42.11
N THR A 148 64.15 -54.05 -41.97
CA THR A 148 64.63 -55.40 -42.22
C THR A 148 64.68 -56.17 -40.91
N ILE A 149 63.90 -57.25 -40.80
CA ILE A 149 63.84 -58.12 -39.61
C ILE A 149 64.91 -59.21 -39.68
N ALA A 150 65.18 -59.73 -40.87
CA ALA A 150 66.26 -60.68 -41.10
C ALA A 150 66.78 -60.52 -42.52
N GLU A 151 68.10 -60.55 -42.70
CA GLU A 151 68.74 -60.53 -44.01
C GLU A 151 69.67 -61.74 -44.11
N ASN A 152 69.39 -62.67 -45.03
CA ASN A 152 70.18 -63.88 -45.26
C ASN A 152 70.56 -64.61 -43.95
N LEU A 153 69.58 -64.77 -43.06
CA LEU A 153 69.76 -65.49 -41.82
C LEU A 153 69.83 -66.99 -42.14
N SER A 154 70.96 -67.61 -41.83
CA SER A 154 71.17 -69.04 -42.02
C SER A 154 70.51 -69.83 -40.91
N ILE A 155 69.51 -70.65 -41.24
CA ILE A 155 68.73 -71.45 -40.27
C ILE A 155 68.65 -72.91 -40.68
N PRO A 156 68.71 -73.86 -39.73
CA PRO A 156 68.47 -75.27 -40.01
C PRO A 156 66.97 -75.52 -40.27
N VAL A 157 66.66 -76.26 -41.33
CA VAL A 157 65.29 -76.64 -41.74
C VAL A 157 65.21 -78.16 -41.84
N THR A 158 64.13 -78.73 -41.35
CA THR A 158 63.81 -80.17 -41.41
C THR A 158 62.64 -80.44 -42.35
N ASN A 159 62.55 -81.65 -42.91
CA ASN A 159 61.38 -82.07 -43.67
C ASN A 159 60.14 -82.12 -42.75
N GLY A 160 59.07 -81.40 -43.13
CA GLY A 160 57.85 -81.20 -42.35
C GLY A 160 57.56 -79.72 -42.05
N THR A 161 56.71 -79.45 -41.04
CA THR A 161 56.42 -78.10 -40.58
C THR A 161 57.55 -77.58 -39.69
N ASN A 162 58.14 -76.46 -40.09
CA ASN A 162 59.19 -75.78 -39.34
C ASN A 162 58.61 -74.55 -38.66
N VAL A 163 59.01 -74.29 -37.42
CA VAL A 163 58.68 -73.06 -36.69
C VAL A 163 59.98 -72.49 -36.16
N ILE A 164 60.39 -71.35 -36.68
CA ILE A 164 61.70 -70.76 -36.41
C ILE A 164 61.49 -69.42 -35.73
N GLU A 165 62.05 -69.29 -34.55
CA GLU A 165 62.04 -68.05 -33.79
C GLU A 165 63.16 -67.12 -34.27
N LEU A 166 62.81 -65.88 -34.61
CA LEU A 166 63.77 -64.90 -35.08
C LEU A 166 64.50 -64.26 -33.87
N PRO A 167 65.77 -63.85 -34.02
CA PRO A 167 66.53 -63.24 -32.93
C PRO A 167 65.88 -61.95 -32.42
N SER A 168 65.69 -61.85 -31.10
CA SER A 168 65.10 -60.66 -30.45
C SER A 168 65.96 -59.40 -30.58
N SER A 169 67.27 -59.54 -30.81
CA SER A 169 68.20 -58.42 -30.97
C SER A 169 67.86 -57.51 -32.14
N VAL A 170 67.20 -58.02 -33.19
CA VAL A 170 66.81 -57.21 -34.35
C VAL A 170 65.68 -56.25 -33.98
N LEU A 171 64.80 -56.62 -33.05
CA LEU A 171 63.69 -55.76 -32.61
C LEU A 171 64.15 -54.54 -31.80
N ASN A 172 65.36 -54.56 -31.23
CA ASN A 172 65.92 -53.39 -30.54
C ASN A 172 66.16 -52.20 -31.48
N SER A 173 66.31 -52.45 -32.78
CA SER A 173 66.50 -51.43 -33.82
C SER A 173 65.19 -50.80 -34.33
N LEU A 174 64.03 -51.25 -33.82
CA LEU A 174 62.76 -50.57 -34.09
C LEU A 174 62.82 -49.13 -33.57
N ILE A 175 62.28 -48.22 -34.36
CA ILE A 175 62.22 -46.80 -34.03
C ILE A 175 61.09 -46.45 -33.05
N PHE A 176 60.38 -47.45 -32.52
CA PHE A 176 59.30 -47.31 -31.54
C PHE A 176 59.38 -48.45 -30.51
N SER A 177 58.80 -48.26 -29.32
CA SER A 177 58.68 -49.31 -28.30
C SER A 177 57.60 -50.34 -28.65
N GLU A 178 56.47 -49.86 -29.17
CA GLU A 178 55.30 -50.63 -29.57
C GLU A 178 54.54 -49.88 -30.68
N ALA A 179 54.04 -50.57 -31.70
CA ALA A 179 53.21 -49.97 -32.74
C ALA A 179 52.21 -50.95 -33.35
N ASN A 180 51.06 -50.43 -33.78
CA ASN A 180 50.14 -51.12 -34.69
C ASN A 180 50.49 -50.73 -36.13
N LEU A 181 51.03 -51.68 -36.89
CA LEU A 181 51.21 -51.53 -38.33
C LEU A 181 49.83 -51.68 -39.00
N LYS A 182 49.13 -50.56 -39.20
CA LYS A 182 47.85 -50.49 -39.92
C LYS A 182 47.95 -51.18 -41.28
N SER A 183 49.08 -50.97 -41.97
CA SER A 183 49.45 -51.67 -43.19
C SER A 183 50.95 -51.87 -43.26
N VAL A 184 51.39 -53.03 -43.74
CA VAL A 184 52.80 -53.35 -43.97
C VAL A 184 52.94 -54.37 -45.10
N ASP A 185 53.88 -54.15 -45.99
CA ASP A 185 54.26 -55.12 -47.03
C ASP A 185 55.33 -56.07 -46.49
N VAL A 186 54.93 -57.30 -46.17
CA VAL A 186 55.86 -58.32 -45.68
C VAL A 186 56.47 -59.06 -46.85
N GLN A 187 57.75 -58.80 -47.12
CA GLN A 187 58.56 -59.55 -48.06
C GLN A 187 59.23 -60.71 -47.34
N PHE A 188 58.97 -61.93 -47.82
CA PHE A 188 59.60 -63.14 -47.31
C PHE A 188 60.29 -63.90 -48.45
N ALA A 189 61.59 -64.11 -48.32
CA ALA A 189 62.39 -64.90 -49.25
C ALA A 189 63.14 -66.00 -48.49
N ILE A 190 63.16 -67.19 -49.08
CA ILE A 190 63.85 -68.36 -48.54
C ILE A 190 64.50 -69.14 -49.69
N SER A 191 65.76 -69.48 -49.51
CA SER A 191 66.56 -70.24 -50.50
C SER A 191 67.38 -71.35 -49.84
N GLY A 192 67.80 -72.35 -50.63
CA GLY A 192 68.53 -73.53 -50.15
C GLY A 192 67.65 -74.72 -49.76
N VAL A 193 66.33 -74.51 -49.59
CA VAL A 193 65.31 -75.54 -49.32
C VAL A 193 63.98 -75.19 -50.02
N SER A 194 63.08 -76.16 -50.19
CA SER A 194 61.69 -75.89 -50.58
C SER A 194 60.90 -75.28 -49.42
N ALA A 195 59.98 -74.36 -49.70
CA ALA A 195 59.09 -73.78 -48.69
C ALA A 195 57.69 -73.53 -49.27
N SER A 196 56.66 -73.83 -48.48
CA SER A 196 55.25 -73.55 -48.78
C SER A 196 54.48 -73.24 -47.49
N ASN A 197 53.22 -72.79 -47.61
CA ASN A 197 52.33 -72.50 -46.46
C ASN A 197 52.98 -71.62 -45.38
N ALA A 198 53.57 -70.50 -45.79
CA ALA A 198 54.29 -69.63 -44.87
C ALA A 198 53.35 -68.73 -44.05
N PHE A 199 53.64 -68.65 -42.76
CA PHE A 199 52.98 -67.76 -41.81
C PHE A 199 54.03 -67.03 -40.97
N LEU A 200 53.77 -65.75 -40.74
CA LEU A 200 54.41 -64.95 -39.72
C LEU A 200 53.58 -65.06 -38.44
N ILE A 201 54.20 -65.43 -37.32
CA ILE A 201 53.56 -65.47 -36.02
C ILE A 201 54.17 -64.35 -35.17
N VAL A 202 53.36 -63.40 -34.73
CA VAL A 202 53.78 -62.31 -33.84
C VAL A 202 52.98 -62.41 -32.55
N ASP A 203 53.65 -62.66 -31.42
CA ASP A 203 53.03 -62.80 -30.10
C ASP A 203 51.83 -63.77 -30.09
N GLY A 204 51.93 -64.87 -30.84
CA GLY A 204 50.89 -65.89 -30.97
C GLY A 204 49.83 -65.62 -32.05
N THR A 205 49.77 -64.41 -32.61
CA THR A 205 48.88 -64.07 -33.73
C THR A 205 49.50 -64.51 -35.04
N THR A 206 48.75 -65.26 -35.86
CA THR A 206 49.25 -65.87 -37.10
C THR A 206 48.77 -65.09 -38.33
N TYR A 207 49.71 -64.64 -39.14
CA TYR A 207 49.49 -63.94 -40.40
C TYR A 207 50.03 -64.75 -41.56
N GLN A 208 49.20 -65.11 -42.54
CA GLN A 208 49.68 -65.81 -43.72
C GLN A 208 50.54 -64.87 -44.58
N ILE A 209 51.71 -65.32 -45.01
CA ILE A 209 52.67 -64.58 -45.87
C ILE A 209 52.98 -65.38 -47.15
N THR A 210 53.62 -64.73 -48.12
CA THR A 210 53.95 -65.35 -49.42
C THR A 210 55.42 -65.79 -49.45
N VAL A 211 55.69 -67.05 -49.78
CA VAL A 211 57.05 -67.56 -49.99
C VAL A 211 57.65 -66.95 -51.26
N ASN A 212 58.87 -66.42 -51.17
CA ASN A 212 59.58 -65.76 -52.27
C ASN A 212 58.75 -64.68 -52.95
N GLY A 213 58.04 -63.89 -52.13
CA GLY A 213 57.16 -62.82 -52.58
C GLY A 213 56.87 -61.82 -51.46
N THR A 214 55.95 -60.91 -51.76
CA THR A 214 55.52 -59.84 -50.84
C THR A 214 54.02 -59.94 -50.61
N LYS A 215 53.57 -59.76 -49.38
CA LYS A 215 52.14 -59.70 -49.05
C LYS A 215 51.86 -58.53 -48.13
N ASN A 216 50.84 -57.74 -48.47
CA ASN A 216 50.33 -56.69 -47.59
C ASN A 216 49.56 -57.34 -46.43
N LEU A 217 49.92 -56.97 -45.21
CA LEU A 217 49.21 -57.31 -43.98
C LEU A 217 48.64 -56.04 -43.37
N SER A 218 47.53 -56.18 -42.64
CA SER A 218 46.90 -55.09 -41.90
C SER A 218 46.83 -55.40 -40.41
N ASN A 219 46.90 -54.35 -39.59
CA ASN A 219 46.79 -54.39 -38.13
C ASN A 219 47.73 -55.42 -37.47
N VAL A 220 49.02 -55.29 -37.78
CA VAL A 220 50.07 -56.12 -37.16
C VAL A 220 50.63 -55.37 -35.95
N MET A 221 50.31 -55.84 -34.74
CA MET A 221 50.88 -55.29 -33.51
C MET A 221 52.30 -55.83 -33.31
N ILE A 222 53.28 -54.93 -33.14
CA ILE A 222 54.68 -55.29 -32.93
C ILE A 222 55.31 -54.43 -31.83
N LYS A 223 56.10 -55.07 -30.97
CA LYS A 223 56.79 -54.46 -29.84
C LYS A 223 58.28 -54.82 -29.88
N LYS A 224 59.13 -54.01 -29.26
CA LYS A 224 60.56 -54.37 -29.05
C LYS A 224 60.73 -55.70 -28.31
N SER A 225 59.75 -56.05 -27.45
CA SER A 225 59.71 -57.31 -26.70
C SER A 225 58.93 -58.42 -27.39
N SER A 226 58.43 -58.21 -28.62
CA SER A 226 57.61 -59.21 -29.30
C SER A 226 58.40 -60.47 -29.64
N ASN A 227 57.70 -61.59 -29.66
CA ASN A 227 58.20 -62.85 -30.14
C ASN A 227 57.75 -63.08 -31.60
N ILE A 228 58.71 -63.07 -32.54
CA ILE A 228 58.41 -63.28 -33.96
C ILE A 228 58.90 -64.65 -34.39
N LYS A 229 57.98 -65.47 -34.94
CA LYS A 229 58.29 -66.78 -35.51
C LYS A 229 57.88 -66.85 -36.97
N LEU A 230 58.66 -67.55 -37.77
CA LEU A 230 58.30 -67.95 -39.13
C LEU A 230 57.90 -69.42 -39.10
N LYS A 231 56.68 -69.71 -39.54
CA LYS A 231 56.18 -71.07 -39.73
C LYS A 231 56.04 -71.35 -41.22
N PHE A 232 56.60 -72.45 -41.71
CA PHE A 232 56.43 -72.90 -43.10
C PHE A 232 56.63 -74.41 -43.20
N ASP A 233 56.08 -75.00 -44.25
CA ASP A 233 56.29 -76.41 -44.56
C ASP A 233 57.45 -76.55 -45.55
N SER A 234 58.33 -77.54 -45.33
CA SER A 234 59.41 -77.87 -46.25
C SER A 234 59.39 -79.35 -46.61
N SER A 235 59.65 -79.68 -47.87
CA SER A 235 59.83 -81.06 -48.34
C SER A 235 61.30 -81.52 -48.33
N SER A 236 62.22 -80.67 -47.87
CA SER A 236 63.68 -80.91 -47.89
C SER A 236 64.35 -80.46 -46.59
N THR A 237 65.33 -81.24 -46.10
CA THR A 237 66.17 -80.86 -44.94
C THR A 237 67.45 -80.17 -45.42
N GLY A 238 67.86 -79.08 -44.76
CA GLY A 238 69.08 -78.35 -45.13
C GLY A 238 69.28 -77.05 -44.34
N LEU A 239 70.33 -76.29 -44.69
CA LEU A 239 70.51 -74.92 -44.23
C LEU A 239 69.82 -73.97 -45.22
N ALA A 240 68.85 -73.22 -44.74
CA ALA A 240 68.13 -72.22 -45.53
C ALA A 240 68.63 -70.81 -45.25
N GLN A 241 68.65 -69.96 -46.26
CA GLN A 241 68.88 -68.53 -46.09
C GLN A 241 67.54 -67.81 -46.13
N VAL A 242 67.19 -67.12 -45.03
CA VAL A 242 65.92 -66.41 -44.88
C VAL A 242 66.13 -64.90 -44.85
N THR A 243 65.33 -64.20 -45.65
CA THR A 243 65.19 -62.74 -45.61
C THR A 243 63.74 -62.38 -45.33
N LEU A 244 63.52 -61.53 -44.33
CA LEU A 244 62.22 -60.99 -43.94
C LEU A 244 62.32 -59.47 -43.81
N LYS A 245 61.56 -58.76 -44.64
CA LYS A 245 61.48 -57.28 -44.62
C LYS A 245 60.05 -56.82 -44.48
N PHE A 246 59.87 -55.78 -43.69
CA PHE A 246 58.64 -55.01 -43.58
C PHE A 246 58.84 -53.74 -44.40
N LEU A 247 58.18 -53.66 -45.54
CA LEU A 247 58.27 -52.54 -46.46
C LEU A 247 57.02 -51.66 -46.32
N ASN A 248 57.13 -50.38 -46.69
CA ASN A 248 56.01 -49.42 -46.76
C ASN A 248 55.12 -49.42 -45.50
N GLN A 249 55.73 -49.41 -44.32
CA GLN A 249 55.00 -49.55 -43.06
C GLN A 249 54.22 -48.27 -42.75
N LYS A 250 52.93 -48.42 -42.47
CA LYS A 250 52.06 -47.34 -41.99
C LYS A 250 51.51 -47.69 -40.61
N VAL A 251 51.65 -46.78 -39.66
CA VAL A 251 51.19 -46.95 -38.27
C VAL A 251 50.07 -45.98 -37.90
N ASP A 252 49.11 -46.46 -37.14
CA ASP A 252 48.03 -45.65 -36.56
C ASP A 252 47.97 -45.76 -35.03
N TYR A 253 48.87 -46.53 -34.42
CA TYR A 253 49.17 -46.48 -33.00
C TYR A 253 50.66 -46.72 -32.82
N PHE A 254 51.30 -45.94 -31.97
CA PHE A 254 52.72 -46.05 -31.68
C PHE A 254 53.04 -45.50 -30.30
N LYS A 255 53.99 -46.13 -29.64
CA LYS A 255 54.55 -45.74 -28.35
C LYS A 255 56.04 -45.50 -28.50
N ASP A 256 56.51 -44.35 -28.03
CA ASP A 256 57.90 -43.91 -28.08
C ASP A 256 58.52 -43.94 -29.49
N LEU A 257 57.75 -43.55 -30.52
CA LEU A 257 58.24 -43.42 -31.89
C LEU A 257 59.26 -42.28 -31.98
N ASP A 258 60.49 -42.59 -32.38
CA ASP A 258 61.54 -41.63 -32.66
C ASP A 258 61.34 -41.02 -34.05
N THR A 259 60.70 -39.85 -34.07
CA THR A 259 60.37 -39.14 -35.30
C THR A 259 61.60 -38.62 -36.05
N THR A 260 62.76 -38.50 -35.39
CA THR A 260 64.01 -38.02 -36.04
C THR A 260 64.52 -38.98 -37.11
N GLN A 261 64.06 -40.24 -37.07
CA GLN A 261 64.39 -41.28 -38.05
C GLN A 261 63.38 -41.37 -39.22
N LEU A 262 62.34 -40.54 -39.21
CA LEU A 262 61.41 -40.40 -40.33
C LEU A 262 62.02 -39.51 -41.43
N SER A 263 61.61 -39.71 -42.68
CA SER A 263 62.10 -38.93 -43.82
C SER A 263 61.85 -37.42 -43.68
N ALA A 264 60.76 -37.03 -43.01
CA ALA A 264 60.42 -35.63 -42.71
C ALA A 264 60.93 -35.16 -41.33
N GLY A 265 61.49 -36.04 -40.50
CA GLY A 265 61.91 -35.75 -39.13
C GLY A 265 60.78 -35.43 -38.14
N LYS A 266 59.51 -35.58 -38.57
CA LYS A 266 58.30 -35.22 -37.81
C LYS A 266 57.06 -35.92 -38.39
N ILE A 267 55.96 -35.85 -37.65
CA ILE A 267 54.61 -36.24 -38.11
C ILE A 267 53.81 -34.96 -38.31
N SER A 268 53.23 -34.77 -39.50
CA SER A 268 52.43 -33.58 -39.83
C SER A 268 50.95 -33.96 -39.97
N ILE A 269 50.10 -33.24 -39.24
CA ILE A 269 48.65 -33.36 -39.25
C ILE A 269 48.07 -32.05 -39.77
N ASN A 270 47.41 -32.10 -40.93
CA ASN A 270 46.66 -30.96 -41.45
C ASN A 270 45.30 -30.90 -40.76
N VAL A 271 44.92 -29.70 -40.32
CA VAL A 271 43.65 -29.43 -39.66
C VAL A 271 42.87 -28.44 -40.52
N THR A 272 41.67 -28.80 -40.93
CA THR A 272 40.72 -27.88 -41.58
C THR A 272 39.38 -28.06 -40.88
N GLN A 273 38.91 -27.01 -40.22
CA GLN A 273 37.68 -27.03 -39.41
C GLN A 273 36.83 -25.79 -39.68
N ASN A 274 35.52 -25.89 -39.48
CA ASN A 274 34.60 -24.80 -39.74
C ASN A 274 33.92 -24.33 -38.46
N ILE A 275 33.97 -23.02 -38.19
CA ILE A 275 33.18 -22.37 -37.17
C ILE A 275 31.95 -21.74 -37.87
N PRO A 276 30.77 -22.38 -37.80
CA PRO A 276 29.54 -21.85 -38.37
C PRO A 276 29.19 -20.51 -37.74
N ILE A 277 28.85 -19.56 -38.60
CA ILE A 277 28.20 -18.30 -38.25
C ILE A 277 26.82 -18.29 -38.93
N THR A 278 25.90 -17.45 -38.47
CA THR A 278 24.64 -17.18 -39.16
C THR A 278 24.87 -16.84 -40.64
N SER A 279 23.91 -17.13 -41.51
CA SER A 279 24.00 -16.73 -42.92
C SER A 279 23.67 -15.25 -43.09
N GLY A 280 24.41 -14.54 -43.96
CA GLY A 280 24.17 -13.13 -44.25
C GLY A 280 25.11 -12.55 -45.29
N SER A 281 24.69 -11.47 -45.96
CA SER A 281 25.52 -10.73 -46.93
C SER A 281 26.22 -9.50 -46.33
N TRP A 282 25.98 -9.22 -45.06
CA TRP A 282 26.61 -8.13 -44.30
C TRP A 282 27.95 -8.59 -43.74
N LYS A 283 28.79 -7.64 -43.31
CA LYS A 283 30.11 -7.94 -42.75
C LYS A 283 30.20 -7.56 -41.29
N LEU A 284 31.04 -8.28 -40.55
CA LEU A 284 31.39 -7.94 -39.18
C LEU A 284 32.89 -8.04 -38.94
N ALA A 285 33.36 -7.40 -37.89
CA ALA A 285 34.69 -7.61 -37.32
C ALA A 285 34.54 -8.18 -35.91
N LEU A 286 35.45 -9.09 -35.55
CA LEU A 286 35.50 -9.73 -34.23
C LEU A 286 36.77 -9.28 -33.51
N ASP A 287 36.65 -9.02 -32.20
CA ASP A 287 37.77 -8.80 -31.29
C ASP A 287 37.79 -9.89 -30.21
N GLY A 288 38.97 -10.19 -29.69
CA GLY A 288 39.20 -11.24 -28.70
C GLY A 288 39.97 -12.43 -29.27
N ASN A 289 39.66 -13.63 -28.79
CA ASN A 289 40.39 -14.83 -29.19
C ASN A 289 39.48 -16.05 -29.42
N VAL A 290 40.01 -17.03 -30.16
CA VAL A 290 39.44 -18.36 -30.26
C VAL A 290 40.45 -19.34 -29.68
N ASP A 291 40.07 -19.96 -28.56
CA ASP A 291 40.90 -20.97 -27.91
C ASP A 291 40.69 -22.32 -28.59
N LEU A 292 41.79 -23.00 -28.90
CA LEU A 292 41.82 -24.32 -29.49
C LEU A 292 42.42 -25.30 -28.50
N ASN A 293 41.76 -26.43 -28.28
CA ASN A 293 42.28 -27.52 -27.46
C ASN A 293 42.28 -28.82 -28.27
N LEU A 294 43.48 -29.28 -28.63
CA LEU A 294 43.70 -30.51 -29.36
C LEU A 294 43.80 -31.69 -28.40
N ASN A 295 43.00 -32.71 -28.67
CA ASN A 295 43.04 -33.98 -27.95
C ASN A 295 43.48 -35.11 -28.89
N ILE A 296 44.65 -35.67 -28.61
CA ILE A 296 45.19 -36.88 -29.24
C ILE A 296 45.30 -37.95 -28.15
N LEU A 297 44.63 -39.09 -28.34
CA LEU A 297 44.60 -40.14 -27.35
C LEU A 297 46.01 -40.71 -27.09
N GLY A 298 46.38 -40.81 -25.81
CA GLY A 298 47.68 -41.37 -25.40
C GLY A 298 48.89 -40.51 -25.81
N PHE A 299 48.67 -39.23 -26.14
CA PHE A 299 49.75 -38.37 -26.61
C PHE A 299 50.82 -38.10 -25.55
N SER A 300 52.07 -38.24 -25.97
CA SER A 300 53.25 -37.71 -25.27
C SER A 300 54.31 -37.36 -26.31
N GLY A 301 55.11 -36.32 -26.06
CA GLY A 301 56.13 -35.84 -26.98
C GLY A 301 56.07 -34.32 -27.18
N ASN A 302 56.87 -33.81 -28.12
CA ASN A 302 56.84 -32.39 -28.47
C ASN A 302 55.79 -32.13 -29.56
N ILE A 303 55.07 -31.03 -29.42
CA ILE A 303 54.05 -30.56 -30.38
C ILE A 303 54.35 -29.12 -30.79
N SER A 304 54.11 -28.81 -32.06
CA SER A 304 54.06 -27.45 -32.60
C SER A 304 52.78 -27.30 -33.40
N GLN A 305 52.00 -26.27 -33.12
CA GLN A 305 50.72 -25.98 -33.77
C GLN A 305 50.78 -24.59 -34.40
N SER A 306 50.23 -24.45 -35.60
CA SER A 306 50.02 -23.16 -36.26
C SER A 306 48.66 -23.17 -36.95
N TYR A 307 47.84 -22.15 -36.71
CA TYR A 307 46.51 -22.01 -37.26
C TYR A 307 46.29 -20.62 -37.89
N THR A 308 45.42 -20.57 -38.88
CA THR A 308 44.94 -19.36 -39.54
C THR A 308 43.43 -19.45 -39.67
N ALA A 309 42.73 -18.46 -39.12
CA ALA A 309 41.31 -18.29 -39.31
C ALA A 309 41.05 -17.46 -40.58
N LYS A 310 40.21 -17.97 -41.47
CA LYS A 310 39.83 -17.30 -42.71
C LYS A 310 38.32 -17.26 -42.86
N SER A 311 37.83 -16.22 -43.52
CA SER A 311 36.46 -16.14 -43.99
C SER A 311 36.50 -15.77 -45.47
N GLY A 312 36.04 -16.69 -46.32
CA GLY A 312 36.28 -16.61 -47.77
C GLY A 312 37.77 -16.58 -48.09
N THR A 313 38.24 -15.46 -48.66
CA THR A 313 39.67 -15.24 -48.99
C THR A 313 40.40 -14.38 -47.95
N THR A 314 39.68 -13.83 -46.98
CA THR A 314 40.22 -12.91 -45.97
C THR A 314 40.75 -13.70 -44.79
N THR A 315 41.99 -13.43 -44.38
CA THR A 315 42.52 -13.91 -43.10
C THR A 315 42.06 -12.96 -42.00
N ILE A 316 41.42 -13.50 -40.97
CA ILE A 316 40.79 -12.73 -39.88
C ILE A 316 41.50 -12.94 -38.53
N GLY A 317 42.39 -13.92 -38.46
CA GLY A 317 43.20 -14.19 -37.27
C GLY A 317 44.24 -15.28 -37.54
N SER A 318 45.27 -15.34 -36.69
CA SER A 318 46.28 -16.40 -36.73
C SER A 318 46.82 -16.69 -35.33
N GLY A 319 47.28 -17.91 -35.10
CA GLY A 319 47.80 -18.35 -33.80
C GLY A 319 48.83 -19.45 -33.95
N SER A 320 49.77 -19.54 -33.01
CA SER A 320 50.71 -20.67 -32.94
C SER A 320 51.07 -21.00 -31.50
N SER A 321 51.39 -22.26 -31.23
CA SER A 321 51.68 -22.74 -29.87
C SER A 321 52.56 -23.99 -29.91
N SER A 322 53.31 -24.22 -28.84
CA SER A 322 54.07 -25.45 -28.62
C SER A 322 53.41 -26.42 -27.60
N ASN A 323 52.13 -26.20 -27.30
CA ASN A 323 51.32 -27.01 -26.37
C ASN A 323 50.15 -27.65 -27.10
N LEU A 324 49.31 -28.45 -26.42
CA LEU A 324 48.04 -28.97 -26.97
C LEU A 324 46.96 -27.88 -27.10
N THR A 325 47.12 -26.76 -26.40
CA THR A 325 46.28 -25.58 -26.54
C THR A 325 46.92 -24.54 -27.46
N CYS A 326 46.10 -23.79 -28.22
CA CYS A 326 46.54 -22.70 -29.08
C CYS A 326 45.46 -21.62 -29.15
N ASP A 327 45.85 -20.36 -29.11
CA ASP A 327 44.89 -19.24 -29.19
C ASP A 327 45.06 -18.53 -30.54
N ILE A 328 43.94 -18.20 -31.19
CA ILE A 328 43.90 -17.40 -32.41
C ILE A 328 43.35 -16.03 -32.03
N GLU A 329 44.15 -14.98 -32.19
CA GLU A 329 43.73 -13.61 -31.91
C GLU A 329 43.00 -12.99 -33.11
N PHE A 330 41.97 -12.20 -32.83
CA PHE A 330 41.19 -11.41 -33.79
C PHE A 330 41.35 -9.94 -33.41
N ASP A 331 41.63 -9.07 -34.38
CA ASP A 331 42.09 -7.70 -34.14
C ASP A 331 40.98 -6.66 -33.95
N GLY A 332 39.71 -7.06 -34.05
CA GLY A 332 38.57 -6.14 -33.94
C GLY A 332 38.36 -5.20 -35.12
N THR A 333 39.17 -5.28 -36.19
CA THR A 333 39.13 -4.33 -37.31
C THR A 333 38.90 -4.97 -38.68
N THR A 334 39.31 -6.23 -38.84
CA THR A 334 39.21 -6.93 -40.12
C THR A 334 37.77 -7.36 -40.40
N LEU A 335 37.12 -6.70 -41.35
CA LEU A 335 35.76 -7.02 -41.79
C LEU A 335 35.72 -8.26 -42.68
N PHE A 336 34.81 -9.18 -42.39
CA PHE A 336 34.52 -10.34 -43.23
C PHE A 336 33.02 -10.60 -43.38
N THR A 337 32.63 -11.25 -44.48
CA THR A 337 31.22 -11.53 -44.78
C THR A 337 30.70 -12.65 -43.89
N VAL A 338 29.58 -12.40 -43.22
CA VAL A 338 28.98 -13.33 -42.27
C VAL A 338 28.62 -14.67 -42.92
N GLY A 339 28.11 -14.65 -44.16
CA GLY A 339 27.77 -15.85 -44.93
C GLY A 339 28.94 -16.71 -45.39
N ASP A 340 30.19 -16.24 -45.30
CA ASP A 340 31.37 -16.99 -45.72
C ASP A 340 31.85 -18.00 -44.64
N SER A 341 31.26 -17.98 -43.44
CA SER A 341 31.69 -18.74 -42.25
C SER A 341 33.15 -18.45 -41.85
N ILE A 342 33.66 -19.11 -40.81
CA ILE A 342 35.08 -19.07 -40.45
C ILE A 342 35.71 -20.45 -40.63
N ILE A 343 36.68 -20.56 -41.51
CA ILE A 343 37.50 -21.76 -41.73
C ILE A 343 38.80 -21.62 -40.96
N LEU A 344 39.08 -22.58 -40.09
CA LEU A 344 40.36 -22.75 -39.42
C LEU A 344 41.23 -23.71 -40.23
N ASP A 345 42.28 -23.18 -40.85
CA ASP A 345 43.34 -23.97 -41.47
C ASP A 345 44.53 -24.04 -40.52
N GLY A 346 45.05 -25.23 -40.26
CA GLY A 346 46.19 -25.40 -39.38
C GLY A 346 47.09 -26.58 -39.71
N LEU A 347 48.30 -26.51 -39.17
CA LEU A 347 49.33 -27.54 -39.25
C LEU A 347 49.77 -27.87 -37.83
N VAL A 348 49.64 -29.14 -37.47
CA VAL A 348 50.12 -29.70 -36.21
C VAL A 348 51.29 -30.63 -36.49
N GLU A 349 52.42 -30.40 -35.84
CA GLU A 349 53.65 -31.15 -36.03
C GLU A 349 54.07 -31.83 -34.72
N LEU A 350 54.25 -33.14 -34.76
CA LEU A 350 54.74 -33.94 -33.64
C LEU A 350 56.20 -34.31 -33.88
N SER A 351 57.06 -34.10 -32.89
CA SER A 351 58.51 -34.29 -33.04
C SER A 351 59.19 -34.84 -31.79
N GLY A 352 60.43 -35.34 -31.95
CA GLY A 352 61.17 -36.05 -30.92
C GLY A 352 60.67 -37.48 -30.72
N THR A 353 60.58 -37.92 -29.47
CA THR A 353 59.99 -39.21 -29.10
C THR A 353 58.49 -39.02 -28.83
N VAL A 354 57.65 -39.62 -29.67
CA VAL A 354 56.20 -39.40 -29.67
C VAL A 354 55.44 -40.70 -29.42
N SER A 355 54.42 -40.66 -28.56
CA SER A 355 53.39 -41.70 -28.49
C SER A 355 52.04 -41.12 -28.91
N ALA A 356 51.22 -41.89 -29.62
CA ALA A 356 49.85 -41.52 -29.95
C ALA A 356 49.02 -42.75 -30.38
N ASP A 357 47.71 -42.68 -30.16
CA ASP A 357 46.72 -43.62 -30.70
C ASP A 357 45.80 -42.89 -31.68
N LEU A 358 46.09 -43.01 -32.97
CA LEU A 358 45.36 -42.41 -34.09
C LEU A 358 44.28 -43.34 -34.65
N ARG A 359 44.09 -44.53 -34.05
CA ARG A 359 42.93 -45.40 -34.37
C ARG A 359 41.63 -44.72 -33.97
N VAL A 360 41.69 -43.88 -32.93
CA VAL A 360 40.66 -42.89 -32.61
C VAL A 360 41.09 -41.57 -33.24
N PRO A 361 40.30 -40.98 -34.17
CA PRO A 361 40.63 -39.69 -34.76
C PRO A 361 40.83 -38.62 -33.67
N PRO A 362 41.90 -37.81 -33.74
CA PRO A 362 42.05 -36.66 -32.87
C PRO A 362 40.83 -35.75 -32.93
N SER A 363 40.57 -35.02 -31.84
CA SER A 363 39.50 -34.02 -31.81
C SER A 363 40.04 -32.67 -31.38
N ILE A 364 39.42 -31.62 -31.86
CA ILE A 364 39.72 -30.24 -31.49
C ILE A 364 38.47 -29.60 -30.92
N THR A 365 38.59 -29.05 -29.73
CA THR A 365 37.57 -28.19 -29.13
C THR A 365 37.92 -26.75 -29.45
N ILE A 366 36.98 -26.05 -30.08
CA ILE A 366 37.08 -24.65 -30.49
C ILE A 366 36.17 -23.86 -29.56
N THR A 367 36.73 -22.96 -28.78
CA THR A 367 36.00 -22.09 -27.83
C THR A 367 36.19 -20.64 -28.24
N PRO A 368 35.22 -20.05 -28.95
CA PRO A 368 35.27 -18.63 -29.31
C PRO A 368 34.97 -17.75 -28.09
N ASN A 369 35.89 -16.84 -27.76
CA ASN A 369 35.67 -15.75 -26.80
C ASN A 369 35.81 -14.41 -27.54
N VAL A 370 34.87 -14.17 -28.46
CA VAL A 370 34.92 -13.04 -29.38
C VAL A 370 33.68 -12.15 -29.23
N ASN A 371 33.85 -10.85 -29.44
CA ASN A 371 32.76 -9.88 -29.50
C ASN A 371 32.74 -9.16 -30.85
N VAL A 372 31.55 -8.78 -31.32
CA VAL A 372 31.43 -7.97 -32.53
C VAL A 372 31.79 -6.53 -32.19
N THR A 373 32.79 -5.98 -32.86
CA THR A 373 33.26 -4.58 -32.67
C THR A 373 32.84 -3.67 -33.81
N LYS A 374 32.46 -4.24 -34.96
CA LYS A 374 32.07 -3.47 -36.13
C LYS A 374 31.09 -4.24 -37.00
N ILE A 375 30.15 -3.52 -37.60
CA ILE A 375 29.25 -4.04 -38.64
C ILE A 375 29.30 -3.17 -39.89
N GLU A 376 29.16 -3.79 -41.05
CA GLU A 376 29.02 -3.12 -42.35
C GLU A 376 27.83 -3.71 -43.11
N ASN A 377 26.92 -2.84 -43.54
CA ASN A 377 25.69 -3.16 -44.28
C ASN A 377 24.74 -4.13 -43.56
N TYR A 378 24.65 -4.07 -42.24
CA TYR A 378 23.70 -4.88 -41.45
C TYR A 378 22.26 -4.53 -41.83
N PRO A 379 21.41 -5.52 -42.21
CA PRO A 379 20.04 -5.25 -42.62
C PRO A 379 19.12 -4.98 -41.42
N LEU A 380 18.45 -3.83 -41.44
CA LEU A 380 17.44 -3.42 -40.47
C LEU A 380 16.09 -3.27 -41.19
N SER A 381 15.09 -4.06 -40.80
CA SER A 381 13.73 -4.00 -41.34
C SER A 381 12.73 -3.81 -40.22
N VAL A 382 12.15 -2.61 -40.12
CA VAL A 382 11.21 -2.23 -39.05
C VAL A 382 9.97 -1.59 -39.67
N THR A 383 8.77 -2.05 -39.32
CA THR A 383 7.53 -1.45 -39.80
C THR A 383 7.02 -0.40 -38.82
N VAL A 384 6.71 0.79 -39.32
CA VAL A 384 5.97 1.81 -38.57
C VAL A 384 4.48 1.49 -38.72
N PRO A 385 3.80 1.04 -37.65
CA PRO A 385 2.42 0.57 -37.73
C PRO A 385 1.42 1.74 -37.74
N LEU A 386 0.17 1.41 -38.09
CA LEU A 386 -0.98 2.27 -37.84
C LEU A 386 -1.55 2.02 -36.44
N PRO A 387 -2.09 3.04 -35.76
CA PRO A 387 -2.97 2.84 -34.62
C PRO A 387 -4.15 1.93 -34.94
N SER A 388 -4.62 1.16 -33.97
CA SER A 388 -5.66 0.13 -34.18
C SER A 388 -7.01 0.66 -34.68
N ASN A 389 -7.29 1.93 -34.40
CA ASN A 389 -8.50 2.65 -34.80
C ASN A 389 -8.30 3.53 -36.05
N VAL A 390 -7.13 3.46 -36.67
CA VAL A 390 -6.76 4.26 -37.84
C VAL A 390 -6.55 3.34 -39.04
N HIS A 391 -7.34 3.55 -40.09
CA HIS A 391 -7.31 2.72 -41.29
C HIS A 391 -6.25 3.17 -42.30
N SER A 392 -5.98 4.46 -42.33
CA SER A 392 -4.98 5.07 -43.20
C SER A 392 -4.48 6.36 -42.58
N VAL A 393 -3.19 6.65 -42.79
CA VAL A 393 -2.57 7.95 -42.52
C VAL A 393 -1.61 8.24 -43.67
N SER A 394 -1.76 9.39 -44.31
CA SER A 394 -0.75 9.98 -45.19
C SER A 394 -0.26 11.30 -44.62
N PHE A 395 0.97 11.63 -44.96
CA PHE A 395 1.64 12.85 -44.55
C PHE A 395 1.89 13.76 -45.75
N THR A 396 1.79 15.06 -45.51
CA THR A 396 2.01 16.09 -46.54
C THR A 396 3.42 16.03 -47.10
N SER A 397 3.62 16.48 -48.34
CA SER A 397 4.94 16.47 -48.98
C SER A 397 5.99 17.35 -48.30
N ASP A 398 5.57 18.37 -47.55
CA ASP A 398 6.43 19.27 -46.76
C ASP A 398 6.68 18.80 -45.33
N SER A 399 6.17 17.61 -44.93
CA SER A 399 6.44 17.06 -43.60
C SER A 399 7.93 16.80 -43.39
N GLY A 400 8.40 17.10 -42.18
CA GLY A 400 9.77 16.87 -41.73
C GLY A 400 10.10 15.39 -41.51
N TYR A 401 10.91 15.12 -40.49
CA TYR A 401 11.40 13.77 -40.22
C TYR A 401 11.30 13.38 -38.76
N MET A 402 11.33 12.06 -38.52
CA MET A 402 11.60 11.46 -37.21
C MET A 402 13.00 10.86 -37.20
N LEU A 403 13.59 10.68 -36.03
CA LEU A 403 14.87 10.01 -35.86
C LEU A 403 14.65 8.60 -35.31
N LEU A 404 15.14 7.58 -36.01
CA LEU A 404 15.33 6.28 -35.40
C LEU A 404 16.69 6.29 -34.69
N LYS A 405 16.65 6.44 -33.37
CA LYS A 405 17.82 6.35 -32.51
C LYS A 405 18.23 4.89 -32.40
N VAL A 406 19.54 4.66 -32.47
CA VAL A 406 20.13 3.34 -32.36
C VAL A 406 21.19 3.40 -31.27
N ASN A 407 21.04 2.57 -30.25
CA ASN A 407 21.96 2.46 -29.12
C ASN A 407 22.74 1.13 -29.22
N GLY A 408 23.94 1.09 -28.67
CA GLY A 408 24.85 -0.06 -28.80
C GLY A 408 25.72 -0.04 -30.07
N VAL A 409 25.40 0.82 -31.06
CA VAL A 409 26.22 1.08 -32.26
C VAL A 409 26.38 2.57 -32.52
N THR A 410 27.61 3.00 -32.77
CA THR A 410 27.92 4.31 -33.31
C THR A 410 27.85 4.24 -34.84
N LEU A 411 26.73 4.70 -35.42
CA LEU A 411 26.48 4.63 -36.86
C LEU A 411 27.45 5.51 -37.66
N THR A 412 28.10 4.93 -38.66
CA THR A 412 28.98 5.61 -39.61
C THR A 412 28.38 5.72 -41.00
N ALA A 413 27.46 4.82 -41.37
CA ALA A 413 26.72 4.89 -42.62
C ALA A 413 25.31 4.29 -42.49
N VAL A 414 24.36 4.86 -43.24
CA VAL A 414 23.04 4.26 -43.49
C VAL A 414 22.72 4.37 -44.97
N SER A 415 22.08 3.34 -45.51
CA SER A 415 21.46 3.35 -46.84
C SER A 415 20.13 2.63 -46.79
N GLY A 416 19.28 2.85 -47.79
CA GLY A 416 17.95 2.25 -47.86
C GLY A 416 16.84 3.30 -47.85
N THR A 417 15.62 2.88 -47.57
CA THR A 417 14.43 3.74 -47.68
C THR A 417 13.47 3.60 -46.51
N PHE A 418 12.72 4.66 -46.25
CA PHE A 418 11.46 4.62 -45.51
C PHE A 418 10.35 4.98 -46.49
N GLY A 419 9.51 4.00 -46.85
CA GLY A 419 8.64 4.12 -48.02
C GLY A 419 9.43 4.41 -49.30
N SER A 420 9.12 5.50 -49.98
CA SER A 420 9.83 5.97 -51.19
C SER A 420 11.00 6.91 -50.90
N ASN A 421 11.22 7.31 -49.64
CA ASN A 421 12.21 8.33 -49.28
C ASN A 421 13.53 7.68 -48.89
N ASN A 422 14.65 8.24 -49.36
CA ASN A 422 15.99 7.78 -48.99
C ASN A 422 16.32 8.13 -47.54
N LEU A 423 17.02 7.21 -46.87
CA LEU A 423 17.51 7.41 -45.51
C LEU A 423 18.83 8.21 -45.50
N SER A 424 19.08 8.92 -44.40
CA SER A 424 20.34 9.62 -44.15
C SER A 424 20.71 9.59 -42.68
N LEU A 425 21.96 9.88 -42.34
CA LEU A 425 22.44 9.96 -40.95
C LEU A 425 22.54 11.41 -40.49
N SER A 426 21.89 11.72 -39.35
CA SER A 426 22.06 12.98 -38.63
C SER A 426 21.69 12.78 -37.15
N GLY A 427 22.67 12.44 -36.31
CA GLY A 427 22.42 12.12 -34.89
C GLY A 427 21.54 10.88 -34.65
N GLY A 428 21.26 10.10 -35.69
CA GLY A 428 20.32 8.98 -35.77
C GLY A 428 20.00 8.70 -37.25
N ILE A 429 19.14 7.71 -37.54
CA ILE A 429 18.65 7.47 -38.91
C ILE A 429 17.46 8.39 -39.15
N VAL A 430 17.60 9.32 -40.09
CA VAL A 430 16.56 10.27 -40.48
C VAL A 430 15.50 9.54 -41.30
N LEU A 431 14.27 9.50 -40.79
CA LEU A 431 13.09 8.95 -41.45
C LEU A 431 12.22 10.10 -41.98
N PRO A 432 12.26 10.41 -43.29
CA PRO A 432 11.49 11.53 -43.84
C PRO A 432 10.03 11.15 -44.00
N PHE A 433 9.12 11.86 -43.34
CA PHE A 433 7.68 11.62 -43.39
C PHE A 433 6.99 12.31 -44.58
N GLY A 434 7.68 13.23 -45.27
CA GLY A 434 7.17 13.89 -46.48
C GLY A 434 6.58 12.92 -47.51
N GLY A 435 5.27 12.98 -47.76
CA GLY A 435 4.58 12.14 -48.75
C GLY A 435 4.49 10.65 -48.40
N ILE A 436 4.73 10.26 -47.14
CA ILE A 436 4.64 8.87 -46.68
C ILE A 436 3.19 8.51 -46.34
N SER A 437 2.80 7.28 -46.63
CA SER A 437 1.57 6.66 -46.13
C SER A 437 1.90 5.49 -45.21
N LEU A 438 1.25 5.41 -44.05
CA LEU A 438 1.40 4.32 -43.09
C LEU A 438 0.35 3.21 -43.32
N PRO A 439 0.67 1.93 -42.99
CA PRO A 439 1.95 1.47 -42.46
C PRO A 439 3.04 1.51 -43.52
N SER A 440 4.26 1.85 -43.11
CA SER A 440 5.43 1.90 -43.99
C SER A 440 6.61 1.23 -43.32
N THR A 441 7.43 0.53 -44.10
CA THR A 441 8.61 -0.19 -43.60
C THR A 441 9.87 0.64 -43.83
N ILE A 442 10.68 0.71 -42.79
CA ILE A 442 12.05 1.16 -42.80
C ILE A 442 12.88 -0.03 -43.27
N ASN A 443 13.44 0.06 -44.47
CA ASN A 443 14.37 -0.92 -45.01
C ASN A 443 15.75 -0.26 -45.07
N ALA A 444 16.58 -0.51 -44.06
CA ALA A 444 17.88 0.12 -43.92
C ALA A 444 19.03 -0.90 -43.96
N GLN A 445 20.19 -0.46 -44.42
CA GLN A 445 21.47 -1.12 -44.19
C GLN A 445 22.30 -0.17 -43.33
N ILE A 446 22.68 -0.63 -42.13
CA ILE A 446 23.41 0.17 -41.16
C ILE A 446 24.86 -0.33 -41.04
N SER A 447 25.79 0.61 -40.91
CA SER A 447 27.20 0.33 -40.64
C SER A 447 27.68 1.20 -39.49
N GLY A 448 28.56 0.67 -38.66
CA GLY A 448 29.06 1.39 -37.50
C GLY A 448 29.93 0.55 -36.57
N ASP A 449 30.51 1.24 -35.59
CA ASP A 449 31.31 0.61 -34.54
C ASP A 449 30.39 0.17 -33.39
N VAL A 450 30.55 -1.07 -32.96
CA VAL A 450 29.67 -1.75 -32.01
C VAL A 450 30.30 -1.68 -30.61
N SER A 451 29.49 -1.27 -29.64
CA SER A 451 29.88 -1.14 -28.23
C SER A 451 29.19 -2.17 -27.32
N SER A 452 28.19 -2.87 -27.85
CA SER A 452 27.37 -3.86 -27.15
C SER A 452 26.94 -4.94 -28.15
N ASN A 453 26.90 -6.20 -27.73
CA ASN A 453 26.37 -7.30 -28.55
C ASN A 453 24.85 -7.19 -28.77
N GLU A 454 24.19 -6.30 -28.05
CA GLU A 454 22.79 -5.94 -28.25
C GLU A 454 22.68 -4.50 -28.74
N ILE A 455 21.95 -4.32 -29.84
CA ILE A 455 21.62 -3.02 -30.43
C ILE A 455 20.14 -2.76 -30.16
N SER A 456 19.81 -1.66 -29.48
CA SER A 456 18.42 -1.24 -29.34
C SER A 456 18.12 -0.08 -30.27
N TYR A 457 16.85 0.04 -30.68
CA TYR A 457 16.39 1.18 -31.46
C TYR A 457 15.05 1.68 -30.95
N GLU A 458 14.83 2.98 -31.10
CA GLU A 458 13.59 3.66 -30.74
C GLU A 458 13.36 4.86 -31.66
N LEU A 459 12.08 5.20 -31.85
CA LEU A 459 11.68 6.32 -32.68
C LEU A 459 11.47 7.58 -31.84
N GLU A 460 12.06 8.69 -32.29
CA GLU A 460 12.00 9.99 -31.63
C GLU A 460 11.49 11.05 -32.61
N LEU A 461 10.65 11.97 -32.13
CA LEU A 461 10.22 13.16 -32.87
C LEU A 461 11.03 14.38 -32.37
N PRO A 462 12.00 14.90 -33.14
CA PRO A 462 12.77 16.07 -32.74
C PRO A 462 11.89 17.32 -32.52
N GLU A 463 12.23 18.14 -31.52
CA GLU A 463 11.43 19.32 -31.14
C GLU A 463 11.27 20.37 -32.25
N ASP A 464 12.24 20.49 -33.14
CA ASP A 464 12.28 21.43 -34.25
C ASP A 464 11.56 20.93 -35.52
N GLN A 465 11.10 19.69 -35.54
CA GLN A 465 10.48 19.06 -36.69
C GLN A 465 8.95 19.06 -36.60
N THR A 466 8.32 19.50 -37.69
CA THR A 466 6.87 19.48 -37.89
C THR A 466 6.50 18.37 -38.88
N ILE A 467 5.61 17.46 -38.47
CA ILE A 467 5.08 16.39 -39.32
C ILE A 467 3.57 16.59 -39.41
N LYS A 468 3.07 16.86 -40.61
CA LYS A 468 1.64 17.15 -40.83
C LYS A 468 0.95 15.99 -41.51
N ILE A 469 -0.07 15.49 -40.85
CA ILE A 469 -1.02 14.55 -41.43
C ILE A 469 -1.75 15.26 -42.58
N GLU A 470 -1.62 14.72 -43.79
CA GLU A 470 -2.37 15.18 -44.96
C GLU A 470 -3.79 14.64 -44.89
N ASN A 471 -3.92 13.34 -44.66
CA ASN A 471 -5.20 12.66 -44.54
C ASN A 471 -5.08 11.47 -43.58
N ALA A 472 -5.98 11.36 -42.61
CA ALA A 472 -6.16 10.16 -41.83
C ALA A 472 -7.63 9.80 -41.67
N GLN A 473 -7.93 8.51 -41.72
CA GLN A 473 -9.27 7.98 -41.49
C GLN A 473 -9.31 7.22 -40.16
N ILE A 474 -10.05 7.78 -39.20
CA ILE A 474 -10.24 7.23 -37.87
C ILE A 474 -11.65 6.64 -37.78
N THR A 475 -11.79 5.42 -37.26
CA THR A 475 -13.08 4.73 -37.14
C THR A 475 -13.23 4.14 -35.75
N GLY A 476 -14.47 3.80 -35.37
CA GLY A 476 -14.72 3.15 -34.07
C GLY A 476 -14.64 4.12 -32.90
N ILE A 477 -14.72 5.44 -33.16
CA ILE A 477 -15.03 6.42 -32.12
C ILE A 477 -16.51 6.23 -31.78
N SER A 478 -16.81 5.66 -30.63
CA SER A 478 -18.15 5.52 -30.09
C SER A 478 -18.19 6.19 -28.72
N MET A 479 -19.22 6.97 -28.47
CA MET A 479 -19.48 7.61 -27.18
C MET A 479 -20.92 7.28 -26.82
N ASP A 480 -21.15 6.86 -25.59
CA ASP A 480 -22.49 6.49 -25.15
C ASP A 480 -23.32 7.74 -24.81
N PRO A 481 -24.63 7.75 -25.11
CA PRO A 481 -25.51 8.80 -24.67
C PRO A 481 -25.64 8.79 -23.14
N VAL A 482 -25.85 9.98 -22.56
CA VAL A 482 -26.21 10.10 -21.14
C VAL A 482 -27.66 10.46 -21.00
N THR A 483 -28.36 9.68 -20.19
CA THR A 483 -29.79 9.82 -19.94
C THR A 483 -30.03 9.98 -18.46
N ILE A 484 -30.45 11.17 -18.06
CA ILE A 484 -30.98 11.47 -16.74
C ILE A 484 -32.49 11.24 -16.80
N ASN A 485 -33.01 10.42 -15.88
CA ASN A 485 -34.44 10.19 -15.73
C ASN A 485 -34.77 10.01 -14.25
N GLU A 486 -34.78 11.13 -13.54
CA GLU A 486 -34.99 11.14 -12.09
C GLU A 486 -36.46 11.43 -11.76
N PRO A 487 -37.19 10.50 -11.13
CA PRO A 487 -38.55 10.76 -10.69
C PRO A 487 -38.54 11.84 -9.60
N VAL A 488 -39.52 12.75 -9.64
CA VAL A 488 -39.75 13.67 -8.52
C VAL A 488 -40.13 12.82 -7.28
N PRO A 489 -39.41 12.94 -6.14
CA PRO A 489 -39.66 12.16 -4.94
C PRO A 489 -41.10 12.29 -4.44
N SER A 490 -41.68 11.22 -3.88
CA SER A 490 -43.04 11.26 -3.36
C SER A 490 -43.20 12.27 -2.23
N THR A 491 -42.19 12.39 -1.35
CA THR A 491 -42.14 13.40 -0.27
C THR A 491 -42.26 14.82 -0.81
N VAL A 492 -41.59 15.13 -1.92
CA VAL A 492 -41.67 16.42 -2.61
C VAL A 492 -43.07 16.65 -3.22
N LYS A 493 -43.64 15.62 -3.87
CA LYS A 493 -44.99 15.68 -4.46
C LYS A 493 -46.08 15.84 -3.41
N ASP A 494 -45.94 15.18 -2.27
CA ASP A 494 -46.89 15.27 -1.17
C ASP A 494 -46.80 16.68 -0.54
N PHE A 495 -45.60 17.25 -0.52
CA PHE A 495 -45.32 18.53 0.12
C PHE A 495 -45.68 19.77 -0.69
N ALA A 496 -45.49 19.74 -2.01
CA ALA A 496 -45.69 20.92 -2.85
C ALA A 496 -46.58 20.63 -4.06
N ASN A 497 -47.30 21.65 -4.52
CA ASN A 497 -47.95 21.66 -5.82
C ASN A 497 -46.92 21.91 -6.92
N SER A 498 -46.03 22.87 -6.71
CA SER A 498 -45.04 23.27 -7.68
C SER A 498 -43.79 23.83 -7.01
N VAL A 499 -42.69 23.85 -7.75
CA VAL A 499 -41.47 24.55 -7.37
C VAL A 499 -41.01 25.43 -8.52
N LYS A 500 -40.55 26.63 -8.20
CA LYS A 500 -39.95 27.55 -9.14
C LYS A 500 -38.45 27.53 -8.94
N ALA A 501 -37.70 27.09 -9.94
CA ALA A 501 -36.25 26.95 -9.85
C ALA A 501 -35.52 27.53 -11.07
N THR A 502 -34.31 27.99 -10.82
CA THR A 502 -33.33 28.39 -11.84
C THR A 502 -32.24 27.32 -11.89
N ILE A 503 -32.04 26.74 -13.08
CA ILE A 503 -31.05 25.69 -13.32
C ILE A 503 -30.22 26.08 -14.55
N LYS A 504 -28.89 26.18 -14.38
CA LYS A 504 -27.95 26.49 -15.45
C LYS A 504 -26.82 25.47 -15.49
N VAL A 505 -26.60 24.90 -16.68
CA VAL A 505 -25.53 23.96 -16.97
C VAL A 505 -24.78 24.44 -18.21
N LYS A 506 -23.45 24.39 -18.16
CA LYS A 506 -22.57 24.60 -19.30
C LYS A 506 -21.97 23.29 -19.75
N LEU A 507 -22.05 22.99 -21.03
CA LEU A 507 -21.25 21.93 -21.66
C LEU A 507 -20.08 22.60 -22.37
N ASN A 508 -18.93 22.70 -21.71
CA ASN A 508 -17.72 23.20 -22.35
C ASN A 508 -17.17 22.12 -23.25
N TYR A 509 -16.79 22.44 -24.48
CA TYR A 509 -16.26 21.45 -25.41
C TYR A 509 -15.00 21.93 -26.10
N ASP A 510 -14.18 20.98 -26.52
CA ASP A 510 -13.00 21.21 -27.35
C ASP A 510 -12.92 20.11 -28.41
N VAL A 511 -13.25 20.50 -29.64
CA VAL A 511 -13.33 19.63 -30.82
C VAL A 511 -12.33 20.16 -31.84
N THR A 512 -11.09 19.71 -31.72
CA THR A 512 -9.97 20.20 -32.52
C THR A 512 -9.52 19.13 -33.51
N ASN A 513 -9.21 19.57 -34.75
CA ASN A 513 -8.65 18.72 -35.80
C ASN A 513 -9.58 17.57 -36.24
N VAL A 514 -10.89 17.80 -36.14
CA VAL A 514 -11.96 16.83 -36.44
C VAL A 514 -13.23 17.54 -36.90
N SER A 515 -14.02 16.91 -37.76
CA SER A 515 -15.25 17.51 -38.31
C SER A 515 -16.43 16.53 -38.28
N GLY A 516 -17.64 17.09 -38.36
CA GLY A 516 -18.89 16.32 -38.39
C GLY A 516 -19.34 15.78 -37.03
N VAL A 517 -18.74 16.23 -35.93
CA VAL A 517 -19.16 15.87 -34.58
C VAL A 517 -20.25 16.84 -34.12
N SER A 518 -21.35 16.28 -33.62
CA SER A 518 -22.42 17.05 -33.00
C SER A 518 -22.93 16.37 -31.73
N VAL A 519 -23.69 17.12 -30.94
CA VAL A 519 -24.41 16.60 -29.78
C VAL A 519 -25.85 17.04 -29.88
N ASP A 520 -26.77 16.09 -29.69
CA ASP A 520 -28.19 16.36 -29.60
C ASP A 520 -28.63 16.33 -28.13
N ILE A 521 -29.36 17.38 -27.72
CA ILE A 521 -29.77 17.56 -26.33
C ILE A 521 -31.29 17.67 -26.29
N ASP A 522 -31.93 16.70 -25.63
CA ASP A 522 -33.36 16.73 -25.36
C ASP A 522 -33.59 16.74 -23.85
N SER A 523 -34.32 17.73 -23.35
CA SER A 523 -34.58 17.86 -21.91
C SER A 523 -35.90 18.53 -21.62
N ASN A 524 -36.60 18.03 -20.60
CA ASN A 524 -37.76 18.73 -20.04
C ASN A 524 -37.36 19.75 -18.95
N ILE A 525 -36.09 19.74 -18.52
CA ILE A 525 -35.56 20.57 -17.44
C ILE A 525 -35.31 21.99 -17.94
N PHE A 526 -34.67 22.13 -19.10
CA PHE A 526 -34.25 23.42 -19.63
C PHE A 526 -35.22 24.02 -20.65
N ASP A 527 -35.26 25.35 -20.74
CA ASP A 527 -36.03 26.06 -21.77
C ASP A 527 -35.15 26.54 -22.92
N THR A 528 -33.88 26.82 -22.61
CA THR A 528 -32.84 27.18 -23.58
C THR A 528 -31.80 26.07 -23.60
N GLY A 529 -31.33 25.74 -24.81
CA GLY A 529 -30.21 24.83 -24.98
C GLY A 529 -30.58 23.42 -25.48
N ASN A 530 -31.86 23.09 -25.65
CA ASN A 530 -32.28 21.88 -26.36
C ASN A 530 -32.01 21.98 -27.88
N GLY A 531 -31.81 20.84 -28.53
CA GLY A 531 -31.55 20.70 -29.96
C GLY A 531 -30.15 20.19 -30.28
N THR A 532 -29.82 20.19 -31.58
CA THR A 532 -28.56 19.66 -32.09
C THR A 532 -27.51 20.76 -32.26
N TYR A 533 -26.31 20.53 -31.71
CA TYR A 533 -25.17 21.45 -31.75
C TYR A 533 -24.01 20.82 -32.51
N ASN A 534 -23.60 21.44 -33.62
CA ASN A 534 -22.36 21.09 -34.29
C ASN A 534 -21.18 21.62 -33.48
N LEU A 535 -20.21 20.77 -33.21
CA LEU A 535 -19.05 21.10 -32.39
C LEU A 535 -17.84 21.36 -33.28
N SER A 536 -17.14 22.46 -33.03
CA SER A 536 -15.87 22.79 -33.69
C SER A 536 -15.06 23.77 -32.83
N GLY A 537 -13.77 23.51 -32.68
CA GLY A 537 -12.89 24.27 -31.81
C GLY A 537 -13.29 24.17 -30.34
N ALA A 538 -12.77 25.11 -29.54
CA ALA A 538 -13.19 25.30 -28.16
C ALA A 538 -14.47 26.15 -28.10
N GLY A 539 -15.47 25.70 -27.34
CA GLY A 539 -16.73 26.41 -27.18
C GLY A 539 -17.54 25.96 -25.98
N THR A 540 -18.75 26.48 -25.84
CA THR A 540 -19.66 26.15 -24.75
C THR A 540 -21.10 26.11 -25.25
N ILE A 541 -21.84 25.07 -24.88
CA ILE A 541 -23.30 25.02 -24.98
C ILE A 541 -23.88 25.42 -23.63
N VAL A 542 -24.80 26.38 -23.62
CA VAL A 542 -25.48 26.83 -22.40
C VAL A 542 -26.87 26.22 -22.36
N LEU A 543 -27.11 25.40 -21.35
CA LEU A 543 -28.40 24.83 -20.99
C LEU A 543 -28.93 25.65 -19.82
N SER A 544 -30.10 26.27 -19.98
CA SER A 544 -30.65 27.09 -18.91
C SER A 544 -32.15 27.10 -18.87
N SER A 545 -32.65 27.16 -17.66
CA SER A 545 -34.00 27.59 -17.35
C SER A 545 -33.95 28.53 -16.16
N VAL A 546 -34.66 29.64 -16.25
CA VAL A 546 -34.66 30.69 -15.23
C VAL A 546 -36.07 30.79 -14.69
N ASP A 547 -36.22 30.62 -13.37
CA ASP A 547 -37.50 30.73 -12.67
C ASP A 547 -38.62 29.89 -13.28
N LYS A 548 -38.28 28.71 -13.80
CA LYS A 548 -39.26 27.78 -14.35
C LYS A 548 -40.03 27.10 -13.25
N VAL A 549 -41.34 27.04 -13.48
CA VAL A 549 -42.29 26.35 -12.61
C VAL A 549 -42.35 24.89 -13.01
N PHE A 550 -41.90 24.02 -12.12
CA PHE A 550 -42.07 22.58 -12.18
C PHE A 550 -43.36 22.23 -11.42
N ASP A 551 -44.48 22.14 -12.14
CA ASP A 551 -45.78 21.76 -11.58
C ASP A 551 -45.84 20.23 -11.41
N PHE A 552 -45.84 19.73 -10.18
CA PHE A 552 -45.76 18.30 -9.88
C PHE A 552 -47.04 17.52 -10.19
N SER A 553 -48.14 18.19 -10.58
CA SER A 553 -49.32 17.51 -11.11
C SER A 553 -49.09 16.97 -12.53
N THR A 554 -48.19 17.59 -13.29
CA THR A 554 -47.88 17.23 -14.68
C THR A 554 -46.42 16.83 -14.89
N PHE A 555 -45.51 17.39 -14.09
CA PHE A 555 -44.08 17.15 -14.12
C PHE A 555 -43.72 16.00 -13.16
N THR A 556 -43.61 14.79 -13.70
CA THR A 556 -43.38 13.60 -12.88
C THR A 556 -41.90 13.26 -12.69
N ASN A 557 -41.05 13.58 -13.67
CA ASN A 557 -39.63 13.22 -13.73
C ASN A 557 -38.80 14.37 -14.33
N PHE A 558 -37.56 14.54 -13.87
CA PHE A 558 -36.52 15.33 -14.49
C PHE A 558 -35.81 14.48 -15.55
N THR A 559 -36.02 14.80 -16.82
CA THR A 559 -35.46 14.05 -17.95
C THR A 559 -34.52 14.88 -18.80
N MET A 560 -33.37 14.30 -19.13
CA MET A 560 -32.40 14.86 -20.06
C MET A 560 -31.70 13.72 -20.79
N THR A 561 -31.58 13.82 -22.11
CA THR A 561 -30.76 12.93 -22.91
C THR A 561 -29.75 13.77 -23.68
N ILE A 562 -28.48 13.46 -23.53
CA ILE A 562 -27.38 14.03 -24.31
C ILE A 562 -26.85 12.93 -25.22
N THR A 563 -27.11 13.03 -26.51
CA THR A 563 -26.71 12.03 -27.51
C THR A 563 -25.53 12.53 -28.34
N PRO A 564 -24.34 11.94 -28.19
CA PRO A 564 -23.20 12.25 -29.04
C PRO A 564 -23.43 11.66 -30.45
N ILE A 565 -23.18 12.46 -31.48
CA ILE A 565 -23.28 12.05 -32.89
C ILE A 565 -21.89 12.22 -33.50
N VAL A 566 -21.21 11.08 -33.68
CA VAL A 566 -19.88 11.02 -34.30
C VAL A 566 -20.00 10.28 -35.63
N PRO A 567 -19.38 10.76 -36.72
CA PRO A 567 -19.34 10.03 -37.98
C PRO A 567 -18.71 8.65 -37.80
N SER A 568 -19.23 7.64 -38.50
CA SER A 568 -18.67 6.27 -38.48
C SER A 568 -17.21 6.21 -38.92
N ALA A 569 -16.81 7.16 -39.77
CA ALA A 569 -15.43 7.44 -40.10
C ALA A 569 -15.18 8.95 -40.02
N VAL A 570 -14.18 9.32 -39.24
CA VAL A 570 -13.70 10.67 -39.05
C VAL A 570 -12.51 10.92 -39.95
N THR A 571 -12.56 12.01 -40.72
CA THR A 571 -11.45 12.44 -41.58
C THR A 571 -10.68 13.56 -40.90
N VAL A 572 -9.36 13.39 -40.81
CA VAL A 572 -8.41 14.35 -40.23
C VAL A 572 -7.49 14.82 -41.35
N SER A 573 -7.33 16.13 -41.52
CA SER A 573 -6.50 16.69 -42.58
C SER A 573 -5.78 17.96 -42.19
N ASN A 574 -4.54 18.09 -42.65
CA ASN A 574 -3.63 19.21 -42.40
C ASN A 574 -3.40 19.50 -40.90
N VAL A 575 -3.07 18.46 -40.15
CA VAL A 575 -2.92 18.50 -38.68
C VAL A 575 -1.50 18.16 -38.31
N ASP A 576 -0.87 18.96 -37.44
CA ASP A 576 0.42 18.59 -36.85
C ASP A 576 0.25 17.35 -35.98
N ILE A 577 1.11 16.35 -36.19
CA ILE A 577 1.09 15.10 -35.44
C ILE A 577 1.14 15.33 -33.93
N ARG A 578 1.82 16.41 -33.46
CA ARG A 578 1.92 16.79 -32.04
C ARG A 578 0.63 17.36 -31.48
N GLU A 579 -0.18 18.02 -32.32
CA GLU A 579 -1.49 18.53 -31.90
C GLU A 579 -2.52 17.41 -31.82
N GLY A 580 -2.43 16.44 -32.74
CA GLY A 580 -3.28 15.27 -32.77
C GLY A 580 -4.76 15.62 -33.00
N VAL A 581 -5.64 14.72 -32.55
CA VAL A 581 -7.10 14.90 -32.58
C VAL A 581 -7.62 14.98 -31.16
N LYS A 582 -8.51 15.95 -30.87
CA LYS A 582 -9.09 16.14 -29.55
C LYS A 582 -10.62 16.28 -29.64
N LEU A 583 -11.32 15.47 -28.83
CA LEU A 583 -12.76 15.50 -28.65
C LEU A 583 -13.04 15.43 -27.15
N VAL A 584 -13.38 16.56 -26.54
CA VAL A 584 -13.69 16.63 -25.10
C VAL A 584 -14.98 17.41 -24.88
N ILE A 585 -15.85 16.93 -23.99
CA ILE A 585 -16.93 17.72 -23.41
C ILE A 585 -16.85 17.65 -21.89
N GLN A 586 -16.87 18.79 -21.23
CA GLN A 586 -16.82 18.93 -19.78
C GLN A 586 -18.05 19.72 -19.30
N PRO A 587 -19.07 19.02 -18.77
CA PRO A 587 -20.24 19.66 -18.22
C PRO A 587 -19.95 20.28 -16.84
N VAL A 588 -20.60 21.40 -16.56
CA VAL A 588 -20.51 22.15 -15.30
C VAL A 588 -21.91 22.64 -14.93
N VAL A 589 -22.39 22.28 -13.74
CA VAL A 589 -23.60 22.88 -13.16
C VAL A 589 -23.20 24.21 -12.54
N GLU A 590 -23.63 25.32 -13.14
CA GLU A 590 -23.30 26.67 -12.65
C GLU A 590 -24.25 27.15 -11.57
N GLU A 591 -25.52 26.78 -11.69
CA GLU A 591 -26.58 27.24 -10.79
C GLU A 591 -27.67 26.17 -10.69
N PHE A 592 -28.07 25.86 -9.46
CA PHE A 592 -29.27 25.09 -9.17
C PHE A 592 -29.88 25.72 -7.92
N SER A 593 -30.88 26.58 -8.09
CA SER A 593 -31.45 27.36 -7.01
C SER A 593 -32.96 27.35 -7.05
N ILE A 594 -33.57 27.18 -5.88
CA ILE A 594 -35.02 27.23 -5.71
C ILE A 594 -35.41 28.64 -5.29
N SER A 595 -36.24 29.29 -6.10
CA SER A 595 -36.71 30.65 -5.88
C SER A 595 -37.99 30.65 -5.03
N GLU A 596 -38.93 29.76 -5.34
CA GLU A 596 -40.24 29.68 -4.69
C GLU A 596 -40.71 28.21 -4.61
N VAL A 597 -41.40 27.82 -3.53
CA VAL A 597 -42.07 26.53 -3.37
C VAL A 597 -43.54 26.80 -3.03
N GLU A 598 -44.47 26.20 -3.77
CA GLU A 598 -45.90 26.31 -3.54
C GLU A 598 -46.40 25.11 -2.72
N LEU A 599 -46.74 25.34 -1.45
CA LEU A 599 -47.13 24.30 -0.51
C LEU A 599 -48.59 23.86 -0.69
N LYS A 600 -48.84 22.56 -0.50
CA LYS A 600 -50.19 21.97 -0.43
C LYS A 600 -50.90 22.19 0.92
N GLY A 601 -50.15 22.62 1.94
CA GLY A 601 -50.59 22.64 3.33
C GLY A 601 -50.55 21.25 3.94
N GLN A 602 -49.91 21.11 5.10
CA GLN A 602 -49.59 19.82 5.69
C GLN A 602 -49.09 19.95 7.12
N SER A 603 -49.22 18.84 7.85
CA SER A 603 -48.64 18.67 9.18
C SER A 603 -47.27 18.00 9.07
N PHE A 604 -46.29 18.59 9.74
CA PHE A 604 -44.97 18.03 9.95
C PHE A 604 -44.80 17.75 11.44
N GLU A 605 -44.54 16.50 11.80
CA GLU A 605 -44.25 16.11 13.17
C GLU A 605 -42.78 15.71 13.32
N GLN A 606 -42.16 16.23 14.38
CA GLN A 606 -40.82 15.82 14.80
C GLN A 606 -40.80 15.59 16.30
N ASP A 607 -40.38 14.39 16.69
CA ASP A 607 -40.21 13.98 18.09
C ASP A 607 -38.73 14.09 18.49
N PHE A 608 -38.45 14.79 19.58
CA PHE A 608 -37.11 14.96 20.15
C PHE A 608 -36.86 14.03 21.34
N GLY A 609 -37.86 13.27 21.78
CA GLY A 609 -37.77 12.42 22.95
C GLY A 609 -37.54 13.21 24.25
N THR A 610 -36.92 12.57 25.24
CA THR A 610 -36.62 13.17 26.54
C THR A 610 -35.39 14.08 26.47
N LEU A 611 -35.58 15.35 26.80
CA LEU A 611 -34.55 16.39 26.82
C LEU A 611 -33.86 16.51 28.19
N ILE A 612 -34.64 16.55 29.28
CA ILE A 612 -34.14 16.71 30.67
C ILE A 612 -34.93 15.77 31.58
N ASN A 613 -34.28 15.17 32.58
CA ASN A 613 -34.98 14.43 33.63
C ASN A 613 -34.84 15.11 35.00
N PHE A 614 -35.87 15.84 35.45
CA PHE A 614 -35.83 16.57 36.72
C PHE A 614 -35.75 15.63 37.94
N GLY A 615 -36.23 14.40 37.80
CA GLY A 615 -36.09 13.35 38.81
C GLY A 615 -34.64 13.00 39.12
N ASP A 616 -33.79 12.96 38.09
CA ASP A 616 -32.37 12.63 38.20
C ASP A 616 -31.53 13.82 38.68
N ILE A 617 -31.97 15.05 38.37
CA ILE A 617 -31.35 16.31 38.78
C ILE A 617 -31.60 16.59 40.27
N PHE A 618 -32.86 16.65 40.71
CA PHE A 618 -33.22 17.01 42.08
C PHE A 618 -33.43 15.77 42.95
N LYS A 619 -32.32 15.16 43.40
CA LYS A 619 -32.31 13.95 44.24
C LYS A 619 -31.44 14.11 45.49
N ASP A 620 -31.44 13.09 46.35
CA ASP A 620 -30.64 13.02 47.57
C ASP A 620 -30.82 14.28 48.45
N ASP A 621 -29.73 14.89 48.93
CA ASP A 621 -29.75 16.07 49.79
C ASP A 621 -30.31 17.34 49.09
N PHE A 622 -30.56 17.30 47.77
CA PHE A 622 -31.20 18.37 46.98
C PHE A 622 -32.63 18.01 46.51
N ALA A 623 -33.19 16.88 46.96
CA ALA A 623 -34.56 16.47 46.63
C ALA A 623 -35.61 17.49 47.10
N PHE A 624 -35.34 18.19 48.21
CA PHE A 624 -36.22 19.23 48.77
C PHE A 624 -36.53 20.38 47.79
N VAL A 625 -35.73 20.55 46.72
CA VAL A 625 -35.98 21.57 45.70
C VAL A 625 -37.30 21.34 44.96
N LYS A 626 -37.75 20.08 44.85
CA LYS A 626 -39.05 19.72 44.24
C LYS A 626 -40.25 20.16 45.06
N ASP A 627 -40.05 20.45 46.35
CA ASP A 627 -41.12 20.86 47.26
C ASP A 627 -41.18 22.40 47.40
N LEU A 628 -40.31 23.12 46.68
CA LEU A 628 -40.25 24.58 46.71
C LEU A 628 -41.26 25.20 45.72
N ASP A 629 -41.76 26.38 46.06
CA ASP A 629 -42.58 27.23 45.18
C ASP A 629 -41.64 27.98 44.21
N LEU A 630 -41.42 27.40 43.01
CA LEU A 630 -40.36 27.78 42.06
C LEU A 630 -40.90 28.75 41.00
N SER A 631 -40.22 29.87 40.80
CA SER A 631 -40.57 30.78 39.69
C SER A 631 -39.77 30.44 38.44
N VAL A 632 -40.37 29.65 37.53
CA VAL A 632 -39.74 29.25 36.26
C VAL A 632 -40.18 30.17 35.12
N ASP A 633 -39.23 30.70 34.36
CA ASP A 633 -39.53 31.41 33.11
C ASP A 633 -39.14 30.51 31.93
N ALA A 634 -40.13 29.99 31.19
CA ALA A 634 -39.93 29.08 30.08
C ALA A 634 -40.66 29.59 28.85
N THR A 635 -39.94 30.18 27.90
CA THR A 635 -40.53 30.76 26.70
C THR A 635 -40.40 29.81 25.50
N VAL A 636 -41.54 29.51 24.89
CA VAL A 636 -41.60 28.92 23.55
C VAL A 636 -41.85 30.01 22.52
N THR A 637 -41.11 29.98 21.42
CA THR A 637 -41.30 30.90 20.30
C THR A 637 -41.46 30.15 18.99
N PHE A 638 -42.32 30.71 18.13
CA PHE A 638 -42.45 30.28 16.76
C PHE A 638 -42.41 31.49 15.83
N ASN A 639 -41.54 31.44 14.83
CA ASN A 639 -41.38 32.51 13.86
C ASN A 639 -41.34 31.98 12.43
N ILE A 640 -41.92 32.76 11.52
CA ILE A 640 -41.81 32.52 10.09
C ILE A 640 -41.44 33.86 9.44
N THR A 641 -40.21 33.97 8.96
CA THR A 641 -39.74 35.16 8.24
C THR A 641 -40.00 35.02 6.75
N GLU A 642 -40.28 36.14 6.08
CA GLU A 642 -40.38 36.23 4.62
C GLU A 642 -41.29 35.19 3.94
N ALA A 643 -42.40 34.80 4.60
CA ALA A 643 -43.42 33.92 4.04
C ALA A 643 -44.85 34.36 4.38
N THR A 644 -45.77 34.11 3.44
CA THR A 644 -47.23 34.33 3.57
C THR A 644 -47.97 33.11 4.11
N VAL A 645 -47.27 32.00 4.30
CA VAL A 645 -47.86 30.72 4.76
C VAL A 645 -48.35 30.89 6.20
N PRO A 646 -49.66 30.74 6.46
CA PRO A 646 -50.14 30.61 7.82
C PRO A 646 -49.65 29.26 8.34
N ALA A 647 -48.93 29.25 9.46
CA ALA A 647 -48.59 28.00 10.14
C ALA A 647 -48.89 28.11 11.62
N THR A 648 -49.36 27.00 12.18
CA THR A 648 -49.60 26.81 13.59
C THR A 648 -48.63 25.77 14.09
N VAL A 649 -47.92 26.09 15.17
CA VAL A 649 -47.05 25.13 15.84
C VAL A 649 -47.69 24.69 17.12
N THR A 650 -47.79 23.38 17.26
CA THR A 650 -48.24 22.71 18.46
C THR A 650 -47.03 21.99 19.04
N LEU A 651 -46.56 22.45 20.20
CA LEU A 651 -45.52 21.75 20.94
C LEU A 651 -46.20 20.85 21.95
N ASN A 652 -45.79 19.60 22.00
CA ASN A 652 -46.15 18.71 23.08
C ASN A 652 -44.98 18.66 24.06
N VAL A 653 -45.20 19.22 25.25
CA VAL A 653 -44.22 19.28 26.33
C VAL A 653 -44.63 18.28 27.41
N SER A 654 -44.01 17.10 27.41
CA SER A 654 -44.32 16.01 28.35
C SER A 654 -45.79 15.63 28.46
N GLY A 655 -46.53 15.65 27.34
CA GLY A 655 -47.97 15.35 27.29
C GLY A 655 -48.86 16.60 27.28
N ASN A 656 -48.31 17.79 27.54
CA ASN A 656 -49.05 19.04 27.53
C ASN A 656 -48.98 19.73 26.16
N GLU A 657 -50.13 19.98 25.56
CA GLU A 657 -50.25 20.62 24.25
C GLU A 657 -50.18 22.15 24.35
N VAL A 658 -49.18 22.75 23.70
CA VAL A 658 -48.92 24.20 23.69
C VAL A 658 -49.01 24.71 22.27
N LYS A 659 -50.05 25.50 21.96
CA LYS A 659 -50.23 26.12 20.65
C LYS A 659 -49.56 27.49 20.60
N VAL A 660 -48.67 27.67 19.64
CA VAL A 660 -47.91 28.90 19.43
C VAL A 660 -48.17 29.40 18.01
N SER A 661 -48.70 30.62 17.92
CA SER A 661 -48.90 31.30 16.63
C SER A 661 -47.64 32.06 16.21
N LYS A 662 -47.55 32.42 14.92
CA LYS A 662 -46.44 33.22 14.37
C LYS A 662 -46.18 34.49 15.20
N GLY A 663 -44.94 34.67 15.65
CA GLY A 663 -44.49 35.82 16.42
C GLY A 663 -45.00 35.86 17.87
N GLN A 664 -45.80 34.86 18.28
CA GLN A 664 -46.26 34.73 19.65
C GLN A 664 -45.15 34.11 20.51
N LYS A 665 -45.00 34.65 21.72
CA LYS A 665 -44.22 34.03 22.79
C LYS A 665 -45.20 33.46 23.80
N VAL A 666 -45.06 32.18 24.13
CA VAL A 666 -45.88 31.52 25.14
C VAL A 666 -44.98 31.10 26.28
N ASN A 667 -45.29 31.57 27.49
CA ASN A 667 -44.60 31.12 28.69
C ASN A 667 -45.25 29.83 29.19
N ILE A 668 -44.45 28.78 29.32
CA ILE A 668 -44.83 27.45 29.81
C ILE A 668 -44.18 27.16 31.18
N GLY A 669 -43.77 28.21 31.90
CA GLY A 669 -43.12 28.13 33.22
C GLY A 669 -43.84 27.18 34.17
N ASP A 670 -45.16 27.33 34.30
CA ASP A 670 -46.01 26.48 35.15
C ASP A 670 -45.92 24.99 34.81
N ILE A 671 -45.81 24.63 33.51
CA ILE A 671 -45.66 23.23 33.09
C ILE A 671 -44.29 22.69 33.51
N ILE A 672 -43.23 23.50 33.37
CA ILE A 672 -41.89 23.11 33.79
C ILE A 672 -41.80 22.99 35.32
N GLU A 673 -42.45 23.89 36.05
CA GLU A 673 -42.57 23.83 37.51
C GLU A 673 -43.26 22.55 37.97
N GLU A 674 -44.41 22.20 37.37
CA GLU A 674 -45.14 20.96 37.66
C GLU A 674 -44.25 19.72 37.41
N LEU A 675 -43.52 19.68 36.28
CA LEU A 675 -42.59 18.60 35.98
C LEU A 675 -41.45 18.50 37.00
N ILE A 676 -40.96 19.63 37.54
CA ILE A 676 -39.94 19.64 38.60
C ILE A 676 -40.53 19.09 39.90
N ASN A 677 -41.71 19.55 40.29
CA ASN A 677 -42.39 19.14 41.52
C ASN A 677 -42.72 17.64 41.52
N GLU A 678 -43.13 17.10 40.38
CA GLU A 678 -43.37 15.66 40.20
C GLU A 678 -42.07 14.85 40.01
N GLY A 679 -40.94 15.50 39.74
CA GLY A 679 -39.70 14.86 39.33
C GLY A 679 -39.82 14.10 38.00
N ALA A 680 -40.67 14.59 37.10
CA ALA A 680 -40.95 14.00 35.80
C ALA A 680 -39.95 14.47 34.72
N PRO A 681 -39.77 13.72 33.62
CA PRO A 681 -38.94 14.14 32.51
C PRO A 681 -39.61 15.21 31.64
N LEU A 682 -38.81 16.13 31.11
CA LEU A 682 -39.13 17.03 30.01
C LEU A 682 -38.93 16.30 28.68
N SER A 683 -40.00 15.95 27.97
CA SER A 683 -39.96 15.50 26.58
C SER A 683 -40.59 16.53 25.65
N LEU A 684 -40.12 16.56 24.41
CA LEU A 684 -40.60 17.52 23.42
C LEU A 684 -40.90 16.84 22.10
N SER A 685 -42.09 17.08 21.59
CA SER A 685 -42.37 16.93 20.16
C SER A 685 -43.00 18.20 19.60
N VAL A 686 -42.78 18.45 18.32
CA VAL A 686 -43.37 19.57 17.61
C VAL A 686 -44.23 19.04 16.48
N SER A 687 -45.41 19.63 16.32
CA SER A 687 -46.27 19.46 15.16
C SER A 687 -46.46 20.82 14.52
N ILE A 688 -45.96 20.99 13.30
CA ILE A 688 -46.07 22.22 12.52
C ILE A 688 -47.12 21.96 11.45
N GLU A 689 -48.29 22.57 11.60
CA GLU A 689 -49.31 22.59 10.56
C GLU A 689 -49.14 23.85 9.72
N THR A 690 -48.78 23.65 8.46
CA THR A 690 -48.72 24.72 7.46
C THR A 690 -50.00 24.72 6.63
N GLY A 691 -50.55 25.90 6.35
CA GLY A 691 -51.59 26.08 5.34
C GLY A 691 -51.00 26.09 3.93
N THR A 692 -51.85 26.26 2.92
CA THR A 692 -51.39 26.53 1.56
C THR A 692 -50.71 27.90 1.49
N GLY A 693 -49.72 28.04 0.61
CA GLY A 693 -49.02 29.30 0.39
C GLY A 693 -47.66 29.11 -0.24
N THR A 694 -46.90 30.20 -0.38
CA THR A 694 -45.60 30.19 -1.06
C THR A 694 -44.49 30.45 -0.05
N LEU A 695 -43.49 29.57 -0.04
CA LEU A 695 -42.20 29.83 0.59
C LEU A 695 -41.25 30.36 -0.47
N THR A 696 -40.58 31.48 -0.19
CA THR A 696 -39.52 32.03 -1.04
C THR A 696 -38.17 31.51 -0.57
N LYS A 697 -37.12 31.68 -1.37
CA LYS A 697 -35.76 31.29 -1.00
C LYS A 697 -35.28 31.86 0.35
N ASP A 698 -35.81 33.02 0.76
CA ASP A 698 -35.45 33.73 2.00
C ASP A 698 -36.40 33.36 3.17
N SER A 699 -37.40 32.51 2.92
CA SER A 699 -38.30 32.02 3.96
C SER A 699 -37.58 31.07 4.91
N LEU A 700 -37.77 31.30 6.20
CA LEU A 700 -37.25 30.45 7.28
C LEU A 700 -38.38 30.21 8.28
N ILE A 701 -38.60 28.94 8.64
CA ILE A 701 -39.52 28.53 9.70
C ILE A 701 -38.67 28.13 10.89
N THR A 702 -38.84 28.81 12.03
CA THR A 702 -38.08 28.56 13.26
C THR A 702 -39.00 28.33 14.44
N ALA A 703 -38.79 27.23 15.18
CA ALA A 703 -39.41 26.99 16.48
C ALA A 703 -38.32 26.83 17.54
N SER A 704 -38.48 27.48 18.71
CA SER A 704 -37.50 27.37 19.81
C SER A 704 -38.16 27.24 21.18
N LEU A 705 -37.49 26.54 22.09
CA LEU A 705 -37.80 26.44 23.51
C LEU A 705 -36.59 26.92 24.29
N GLU A 706 -36.81 27.91 25.17
CA GLU A 706 -35.81 28.45 26.07
C GLU A 706 -36.41 28.53 27.48
N PHE A 707 -35.69 28.08 28.51
CA PHE A 707 -36.12 28.34 29.89
C PHE A 707 -34.96 28.66 30.82
N ALA A 708 -35.29 29.37 31.90
CA ALA A 708 -34.41 29.73 32.99
C ALA A 708 -35.09 29.40 34.34
N LEU A 709 -34.42 28.56 35.13
CA LEU A 709 -34.83 28.16 36.47
C LEU A 709 -33.87 28.76 37.50
N PRO A 710 -34.19 29.88 38.14
CA PRO A 710 -33.43 30.36 39.29
C PRO A 710 -33.67 29.45 40.50
N LEU A 711 -32.61 28.99 41.17
CA LEU A 711 -32.70 28.23 42.42
C LEU A 711 -32.93 29.16 43.63
N SER A 712 -33.98 29.96 43.52
CA SER A 712 -34.50 30.82 44.58
C SER A 712 -36.01 30.71 44.60
N ALA A 713 -36.56 30.41 45.78
CA ALA A 713 -37.94 30.02 45.92
C ALA A 713 -38.48 30.36 47.32
N SER A 714 -39.80 30.26 47.48
CA SER A 714 -40.45 30.26 48.78
C SER A 714 -40.70 28.83 49.24
N THR A 715 -40.74 28.59 50.55
CA THR A 715 -41.20 27.29 51.09
C THR A 715 -42.73 27.19 51.13
N GLY A 716 -43.45 28.24 50.72
CA GLY A 716 -44.91 28.30 50.81
C GLY A 716 -45.43 28.21 52.25
N GLU A 717 -46.67 27.77 52.44
CA GLU A 717 -47.32 27.66 53.76
C GLU A 717 -46.84 26.46 54.59
N ASN A 718 -46.07 25.54 54.00
CA ASN A 718 -45.64 24.29 54.64
C ASN A 718 -44.16 24.32 55.06
N GLU A 719 -43.80 23.52 56.05
CA GLU A 719 -42.40 23.20 56.33
C GLU A 719 -41.89 22.19 55.28
N ILE A 720 -40.66 22.39 54.79
CA ILE A 720 -40.07 21.51 53.77
C ILE A 720 -38.99 20.65 54.41
N LEU A 721 -39.07 19.34 54.19
CA LEU A 721 -38.11 18.38 54.73
C LEU A 721 -36.80 18.39 53.94
N ILE A 722 -35.69 18.68 54.62
CA ILE A 722 -34.35 18.47 54.05
C ILE A 722 -33.85 17.07 54.39
N LYS A 723 -33.97 16.66 55.67
CA LYS A 723 -33.44 15.39 56.16
C LYS A 723 -34.16 14.94 57.42
N SER A 724 -34.47 13.65 57.53
CA SER A 724 -35.01 13.04 58.75
C SER A 724 -34.35 11.70 59.06
N GLY A 725 -34.53 11.23 60.29
CA GLY A 725 -34.09 9.92 60.74
C GLY A 725 -34.37 9.73 62.22
N THR A 726 -33.73 8.73 62.84
CA THR A 726 -33.81 8.49 64.29
C THR A 726 -32.42 8.34 64.90
N VAL A 727 -32.29 8.59 66.20
CA VAL A 727 -31.03 8.50 66.97
C VAL A 727 -31.25 7.78 68.30
N ASP A 728 -30.30 6.92 68.68
CA ASP A 728 -30.26 6.28 70.00
C ASP A 728 -29.62 7.20 71.04
N LEU A 729 -30.44 7.63 71.99
CA LEU A 729 -30.07 8.47 73.13
C LEU A 729 -30.41 7.80 74.46
N SER A 730 -30.66 6.49 74.47
CA SER A 730 -31.10 5.70 75.62
C SER A 730 -30.16 5.83 76.84
N THR A 731 -28.86 6.02 76.59
CA THR A 731 -27.84 6.20 77.65
C THR A 731 -28.07 7.48 78.46
N LEU A 732 -28.76 8.50 77.92
CA LEU A 732 -29.17 9.68 78.70
C LEU A 732 -30.13 9.31 79.82
N ASN A 733 -30.93 8.24 79.66
CA ASN A 733 -31.92 7.82 80.64
C ASN A 733 -31.27 7.38 81.96
N ASP A 734 -30.11 6.70 81.87
CA ASP A 734 -29.37 6.20 83.04
C ASP A 734 -28.76 7.31 83.90
N ILE A 735 -28.53 8.49 83.28
CA ILE A 735 -27.80 9.59 83.92
C ILE A 735 -28.68 10.82 84.18
N LYS A 736 -29.90 10.90 83.63
CA LYS A 736 -30.77 12.08 83.66
C LYS A 736 -31.01 12.67 85.06
N ASP A 737 -31.07 11.82 86.09
CA ASP A 737 -31.35 12.24 87.47
C ASP A 737 -30.20 12.99 88.12
N ILE A 738 -28.97 12.74 87.66
CA ILE A 738 -27.73 13.34 88.18
C ILE A 738 -27.15 14.42 87.25
N LEU A 739 -27.88 14.82 86.20
CA LEU A 739 -27.44 15.89 85.29
C LEU A 739 -27.72 17.26 85.89
N ASP A 740 -26.68 18.09 85.96
CA ASP A 740 -26.81 19.50 86.31
C ASP A 740 -27.23 20.34 85.08
N ASN A 741 -26.70 20.01 83.89
CA ASN A 741 -26.93 20.74 82.64
C ASN A 741 -26.64 19.84 81.42
N ALA A 742 -27.52 19.87 80.41
CA ALA A 742 -27.28 19.28 79.10
C ALA A 742 -27.46 20.37 78.02
N LYS A 743 -26.63 20.35 76.98
CA LYS A 743 -26.67 21.35 75.90
C LYS A 743 -26.62 20.69 74.54
N LEU A 744 -27.44 21.14 73.61
CA LEU A 744 -27.24 20.84 72.20
C LEU A 744 -26.09 21.71 71.66
N LYS A 745 -25.08 21.06 71.12
CA LYS A 745 -23.90 21.67 70.48
C LYS A 745 -23.73 21.12 69.07
N PHE A 746 -22.79 21.69 68.32
CA PHE A 746 -22.46 21.27 66.96
C PHE A 746 -20.97 20.97 66.85
N GLY A 747 -20.62 19.75 66.44
CA GLY A 747 -19.23 19.30 66.33
C GLY A 747 -18.50 20.00 65.18
N TYR A 748 -19.21 20.18 64.07
CA TYR A 748 -18.88 21.15 63.03
C TYR A 748 -20.12 21.98 62.68
N TYR A 749 -19.88 23.24 62.31
CA TYR A 749 -20.93 24.17 61.93
C TYR A 749 -20.42 25.13 60.87
N SER A 750 -20.98 25.04 59.68
CA SER A 750 -20.76 26.00 58.61
C SER A 750 -22.05 26.17 57.83
N ASN A 751 -22.70 27.32 57.98
CA ASN A 751 -23.81 27.70 57.14
C ASN A 751 -23.45 29.00 56.41
N THR A 752 -23.10 28.85 55.14
CA THR A 752 -22.78 29.94 54.21
C THR A 752 -23.81 30.06 53.08
N THR A 753 -24.74 29.12 52.98
CA THR A 753 -25.90 29.25 52.07
C THR A 753 -26.82 30.36 52.54
N GLY A 754 -26.87 30.67 53.84
CA GLY A 754 -27.83 31.62 54.41
C GLY A 754 -29.21 31.00 54.65
N LEU A 755 -29.37 29.69 54.41
CA LEU A 755 -30.60 28.96 54.69
C LEU A 755 -30.91 29.00 56.19
N GLN A 756 -32.14 29.34 56.54
CA GLN A 756 -32.64 29.18 57.89
C GLN A 756 -33.34 27.83 57.96
N ALA A 757 -32.73 26.86 58.63
CA ALA A 757 -33.34 25.55 58.85
C ALA A 757 -33.71 25.38 60.33
N VAL A 758 -34.55 24.41 60.67
CA VAL A 758 -34.93 24.06 62.03
C VAL A 758 -34.62 22.59 62.26
N LEU A 759 -33.79 22.30 63.25
CA LEU A 759 -33.62 20.95 63.78
C LEU A 759 -34.70 20.69 64.83
N LYS A 760 -35.59 19.74 64.57
CA LYS A 760 -36.49 19.16 65.57
C LYS A 760 -35.90 17.83 66.04
N LEU A 761 -35.87 17.60 67.35
CA LEU A 761 -35.40 16.36 67.97
C LEU A 761 -36.39 15.90 69.04
N GLY A 762 -36.92 14.69 68.90
CA GLY A 762 -38.01 14.16 69.72
C GLY A 762 -39.40 14.48 69.17
N GLY A 763 -40.45 14.01 69.86
CA GLY A 763 -41.85 14.23 69.47
C GLY A 763 -42.35 15.67 69.72
N ASN A 764 -43.66 15.83 69.86
CA ASN A 764 -44.32 17.16 69.93
C ASN A 764 -43.80 18.10 71.04
N ASP A 765 -43.26 17.57 72.13
CA ASP A 765 -42.63 18.33 73.23
C ASP A 765 -41.08 18.25 73.20
N GLY A 766 -40.52 17.99 72.02
CA GLY A 766 -39.09 17.83 71.77
C GLY A 766 -38.32 19.16 71.69
N ILE A 767 -37.04 19.05 71.33
CA ILE A 767 -36.16 20.22 71.15
C ILE A 767 -36.31 20.75 69.73
N SER A 768 -36.59 22.04 69.60
CA SER A 768 -36.57 22.74 68.30
C SER A 768 -35.48 23.82 68.31
N VAL A 769 -34.58 23.77 67.33
CA VAL A 769 -33.42 24.67 67.22
C VAL A 769 -33.31 25.25 65.82
N LEU A 770 -33.30 26.58 65.75
CA LEU A 770 -33.02 27.30 64.52
C LEU A 770 -31.53 27.15 64.15
N ILE A 771 -31.27 26.56 62.99
CA ILE A 771 -29.98 26.51 62.30
C ILE A 771 -29.89 27.76 61.40
N GLY A 772 -29.22 28.80 61.90
CA GLY A 772 -28.96 30.03 61.16
C GLY A 772 -27.54 30.11 60.57
N VAL A 773 -27.01 31.32 60.41
CA VAL A 773 -25.62 31.55 59.95
C VAL A 773 -24.57 31.33 61.04
N SER A 774 -24.98 31.34 62.31
CA SER A 774 -24.11 31.19 63.48
C SER A 774 -24.50 29.99 64.33
N SER A 775 -23.52 29.24 64.82
CA SER A 775 -23.75 28.02 65.61
C SER A 775 -24.55 28.33 66.88
N PRO A 776 -25.75 27.76 67.05
CA PRO A 776 -26.52 27.91 68.29
C PRO A 776 -25.98 26.95 69.35
N ILE A 777 -26.00 27.39 70.61
CA ILE A 777 -25.82 26.51 71.78
C ILE A 777 -27.13 26.58 72.56
N VAL A 778 -27.85 25.46 72.62
CA VAL A 778 -29.18 25.41 73.25
C VAL A 778 -29.09 24.63 74.54
N GLU A 779 -29.44 25.26 75.65
CA GLU A 779 -29.57 24.59 76.94
C GLU A 779 -30.83 23.73 76.95
N ILE A 780 -30.67 22.44 77.25
CA ILE A 780 -31.75 21.46 77.27
C ILE A 780 -32.29 21.43 78.70
N LYS A 781 -33.54 21.85 78.86
CA LYS A 781 -34.24 21.78 80.14
C LYS A 781 -34.46 20.32 80.54
N LYS A 782 -34.45 20.04 81.84
CA LYS A 782 -34.60 18.69 82.39
C LYS A 782 -35.86 17.94 81.88
N GLU A 783 -36.97 18.66 81.72
CA GLU A 783 -38.23 18.15 81.15
C GLU A 783 -38.08 17.61 79.72
N HIS A 784 -37.22 18.23 78.88
CA HIS A 784 -36.95 17.76 77.52
C HIS A 784 -35.90 16.63 77.48
N ILE A 785 -35.04 16.51 78.51
CA ILE A 785 -34.07 15.38 78.60
C ILE A 785 -34.84 14.07 78.72
N GLU A 786 -35.88 14.03 79.56
CA GLU A 786 -36.73 12.83 79.69
C GLU A 786 -37.41 12.46 78.37
N ALA A 787 -37.86 13.46 77.59
CA ALA A 787 -38.55 13.24 76.32
C ALA A 787 -37.66 12.73 75.18
N ILE A 788 -36.33 12.87 75.30
CA ILE A 788 -35.35 12.46 74.28
C ILE A 788 -34.39 11.35 74.76
N SER A 789 -34.64 10.74 75.92
CA SER A 789 -33.78 9.69 76.48
C SER A 789 -34.29 8.29 76.10
N ASP A 790 -34.39 8.01 74.80
CA ASP A 790 -34.91 6.75 74.25
C ASP A 790 -34.00 6.19 73.14
N ASP A 791 -34.21 4.95 72.71
CA ASP A 791 -33.39 4.28 71.70
C ASP A 791 -33.75 4.65 70.24
N ASP A 792 -34.92 5.24 70.00
CA ASP A 792 -35.40 5.63 68.66
C ASP A 792 -35.97 7.07 68.63
N VAL A 793 -35.14 8.06 68.97
CA VAL A 793 -35.58 9.46 69.03
C VAL A 793 -35.61 10.05 67.61
N PRO A 794 -36.76 10.49 67.08
CA PRO A 794 -36.84 11.06 65.74
C PRO A 794 -36.14 12.42 65.68
N TYR A 795 -35.51 12.70 64.55
CA TYR A 795 -35.02 14.04 64.22
C TYR A 795 -35.44 14.44 62.81
N GLU A 796 -35.65 15.74 62.62
CA GLU A 796 -35.95 16.35 61.34
C GLU A 796 -35.15 17.65 61.21
N ILE A 797 -34.60 17.89 60.02
CA ILE A 797 -34.06 19.16 59.59
C ILE A 797 -34.99 19.69 58.51
N LEU A 798 -35.69 20.77 58.85
CA LEU A 798 -36.74 21.36 58.04
C LEU A 798 -36.39 22.78 57.62
N LEU A 799 -36.88 23.23 56.49
CA LEU A 799 -37.01 24.65 56.19
C LEU A 799 -38.34 25.15 56.80
N PRO A 800 -38.35 26.23 57.58
CA PRO A 800 -39.58 26.78 58.15
C PRO A 800 -40.55 27.24 57.06
N ALA A 801 -41.85 27.10 57.31
CA ALA A 801 -42.89 27.69 56.47
C ALA A 801 -42.68 29.20 56.27
N ASN A 802 -43.11 29.69 55.11
CA ASN A 802 -43.00 31.08 54.65
C ASN A 802 -41.55 31.62 54.63
N SER A 803 -40.57 30.74 54.41
CA SER A 803 -39.15 31.12 54.29
C SER A 803 -38.73 31.28 52.83
N THR A 804 -37.77 32.17 52.58
CA THR A 804 -37.12 32.27 51.27
C THR A 804 -35.86 31.43 51.24
N VAL A 805 -35.74 30.60 50.22
CA VAL A 805 -34.59 29.76 49.90
C VAL A 805 -33.87 30.41 48.74
N SER A 806 -32.55 30.58 48.84
CA SER A 806 -31.72 31.08 47.74
C SER A 806 -30.39 30.33 47.74
N LEU A 807 -30.18 29.48 46.72
CA LEU A 807 -29.01 28.63 46.61
C LEU A 807 -27.93 29.32 45.77
N ASN A 808 -26.84 29.69 46.44
CA ASN A 808 -25.66 30.32 45.86
C ASN A 808 -24.56 29.28 45.63
N TYR A 809 -23.73 29.43 44.58
CA TYR A 809 -22.75 28.41 44.18
C TYR A 809 -21.74 28.03 45.28
N ASP A 810 -21.19 29.02 45.98
CA ASP A 810 -20.24 28.79 47.08
C ASP A 810 -20.92 28.44 48.42
N GLY A 811 -22.26 28.32 48.41
CA GLY A 811 -23.06 28.04 49.59
C GLY A 811 -22.86 26.59 50.07
N LYS A 812 -22.59 26.45 51.38
CA LYS A 812 -22.64 25.17 52.09
C LYS A 812 -23.39 25.25 53.42
N LEU A 813 -24.22 24.23 53.70
CA LEU A 813 -24.83 23.95 54.99
C LEU A 813 -24.29 22.61 55.51
N SER A 814 -23.26 22.71 56.34
CA SER A 814 -22.59 21.58 56.96
C SER A 814 -22.77 21.67 58.47
N ILE A 815 -23.58 20.78 59.06
CA ILE A 815 -23.81 20.72 60.51
C ILE A 815 -23.73 19.29 61.07
N ALA A 816 -23.20 19.16 62.29
CA ALA A 816 -23.28 17.93 63.08
C ALA A 816 -23.76 18.20 64.52
N PRO A 817 -25.08 18.27 64.75
CA PRO A 817 -25.64 18.43 66.08
C PRO A 817 -25.34 17.22 66.99
N TYR A 818 -25.09 17.48 68.27
CA TYR A 818 -24.89 16.47 69.31
C TYR A 818 -25.31 17.02 70.69
N ILE A 819 -25.72 16.13 71.60
CA ILE A 819 -26.03 16.48 72.99
C ILE A 819 -24.76 16.38 73.84
N ALA A 820 -24.41 17.46 74.52
CA ALA A 820 -23.28 17.58 75.42
C ALA A 820 -23.75 17.61 76.88
N VAL A 821 -23.21 16.74 77.71
CA VAL A 821 -23.65 16.57 79.11
C VAL A 821 -22.48 16.70 80.07
N ASP A 822 -22.65 17.55 81.10
CA ASP A 822 -21.71 17.72 82.20
C ASP A 822 -22.25 17.04 83.48
N LEU A 823 -21.60 15.97 83.92
CA LEU A 823 -21.93 15.25 85.15
C LEU A 823 -21.16 15.83 86.34
N LYS A 824 -21.82 16.19 87.44
CA LYS A 824 -21.16 16.50 88.72
C LYS A 824 -21.59 15.53 89.81
N VAL A 825 -20.66 14.69 90.26
CA VAL A 825 -20.93 13.75 91.36
C VAL A 825 -20.18 14.22 92.60
N ALA A 826 -20.91 14.50 93.69
CA ALA A 826 -20.33 14.83 94.98
C ALA A 826 -20.61 13.72 95.98
N THR A 827 -19.57 12.99 96.38
CA THR A 827 -19.69 11.90 97.37
C THR A 827 -19.20 12.39 98.73
N GLU A 828 -20.07 12.31 99.73
CA GLU A 828 -19.66 12.40 101.14
C GLU A 828 -19.02 11.08 101.54
N VAL A 829 -17.75 11.11 101.90
CA VAL A 829 -17.07 9.98 102.51
C VAL A 829 -17.04 10.23 104.01
N ARG A 830 -17.83 9.43 104.76
CA ARG A 830 -17.70 9.31 106.21
C ARG A 830 -16.41 8.54 106.51
N LEU A 831 -15.50 9.14 107.26
CA LEU A 831 -14.41 8.38 107.90
C LEU A 831 -15.04 7.70 109.12
N GLY A 832 -15.21 6.38 109.07
CA GLY A 832 -16.15 5.60 109.88
C GLY A 832 -15.94 5.59 111.41
N ASN A 833 -17.08 5.46 112.10
CA ASN A 833 -17.38 5.28 113.53
C ASN A 833 -16.85 6.29 114.56
#